data_AF-A0A1Z9ALV9-F1
#
_entry.id   AF-A0A1Z9ALV9-F1
#
_cell.length_a   1.000
_cell.length_b   1.000
_cell.length_c   1.000
_cell.angle_alpha   90.00
_cell.angle_beta   90.00
_cell.angle_gamma   90.00
#
_symmetry.space_group_name_H-M   'P 1'
#
loop_
_entity.id
_entity.type
_entity.pdbx_description
1 polymer ?
#
loop_
_entity_poly.entity_id
_entity_poly.type
_entity_poly.pdbx_seq_one_letter_code
_entity_poly.pdbx_strand_id
1 'polypeptide(L)'
;MSESFGPYQGELHAEFDAADARAQLADFGNWLATASLTPLSEGGDQVVLAELVVSGRSVPVALKLFKRQGRLKDWYDQRQGSKAARAYHYAEFLNAQTLGTATPVAFLDRWDQGRLIESYFLSVYTPAMSFKEALIEIYRDVRDNEALMNLLNTVAPAVRALHDAGFMHGDLGNQNILVPRSDSGDWLAPLFIDLNRSKQSSQPLSDREKAHDLARIKLPGKYLAIFQAIYNHGHDLPQPLAKAALKARRRFWAHRRRSRWRHPLRHAKHKRRQDTPVDYPSDRDLWLWDEKTAQPMVALSKAEKWQSRYLADGARGALRFLAGAPSLFMAYRQQLALSYSKPVVLKDRIGVALHPHDDYLEAERNLLSVLGDPPVLVRFCHHESSAQWQAGIRLIEQLHRDGVQVMASLLQDRRAVLDPESWQDFLTEVVAGIGDKVFQVEITHAINRAKWGVWSRAELHQLMTPVLALQRHYPSVQFVGPGCIDFEYLPVISALADLPEGLQLDGLSHLLYVDRRGAPENKQGRFSTLEKAALLKAVAEQSARVASRVVVSEVNWPILGTGVWSPVACPYETAAQRQKPFGASEEDYADFMVRFLALTLCSGHVDQVFWWRLSAHGYGIVDDRDEFRQRPAFHALKFFLALLGDATFVKKRSVGEGCYFLEFQKEGHRLAMVWQTTPSPSLTPAIEIAEGWDVLGGSIETFFMGTSPTYYRLPDLKV
;
A
#
# COMPACT_ATOMS: atom_id res chain seq x y z
N MET A 1 -49.54 6.62 15.67
CA MET A 1 -50.47 6.27 16.78
C MET A 1 -50.48 4.76 16.78
N SER A 2 -50.13 4.13 17.90
CA SER A 2 -50.02 2.66 17.95
C SER A 2 -51.38 2.01 17.70
N GLU A 3 -51.43 1.11 16.73
CA GLU A 3 -52.57 0.30 16.35
C GLU A 3 -52.54 -1.05 17.09
N SER A 4 -53.68 -1.74 17.10
CA SER A 4 -53.81 -3.08 17.67
C SER A 4 -53.90 -4.12 16.55
N PHE A 5 -53.02 -5.11 16.60
CA PHE A 5 -52.98 -6.27 15.72
C PHE A 5 -53.17 -7.52 16.57
N GLY A 6 -54.42 -7.92 16.80
CA GLY A 6 -54.74 -9.00 17.74
C GLY A 6 -54.20 -8.69 19.15
N PRO A 7 -53.37 -9.56 19.75
CA PRO A 7 -52.78 -9.32 21.08
C PRO A 7 -51.58 -8.34 21.06
N TYR A 8 -51.16 -7.86 19.89
CA TYR A 8 -50.01 -6.98 19.73
C TYR A 8 -50.42 -5.50 19.61
N GLN A 9 -49.58 -4.62 20.13
CA GLN A 9 -49.61 -3.18 19.90
C GLN A 9 -48.43 -2.81 18.98
N GLY A 10 -48.68 -2.05 17.94
CA GLY A 10 -47.68 -1.82 16.90
C GLY A 10 -47.98 -0.66 15.98
N GLU A 11 -47.14 -0.46 14.98
CA GLU A 11 -47.41 0.41 13.83
C GLU A 11 -46.99 -0.34 12.55
N LEU A 12 -47.73 -0.11 11.47
CA LEU A 12 -47.50 -0.66 10.13
C LEU A 12 -47.16 0.51 9.20
N HIS A 13 -46.08 0.38 8.44
CA HIS A 13 -45.68 1.40 7.48
C HIS A 13 -46.69 1.47 6.33
N ALA A 14 -46.98 2.70 5.88
CA ALA A 14 -48.09 2.97 4.95
C ALA A 14 -47.96 2.21 3.61
N GLU A 15 -46.74 1.97 3.14
CA GLU A 15 -46.48 1.21 1.91
C GLU A 15 -46.92 -0.27 2.01
N PHE A 16 -46.95 -0.82 3.23
CA PHE A 16 -47.33 -2.22 3.49
C PHE A 16 -48.72 -2.34 4.11
N ASP A 17 -49.47 -1.24 4.16
CA ASP A 17 -50.84 -1.21 4.67
C ASP A 17 -51.83 -1.82 3.66
N ALA A 18 -51.86 -3.15 3.63
CA ALA A 18 -52.78 -3.95 2.81
C ALA A 18 -53.60 -4.91 3.69
N ALA A 19 -54.80 -5.29 3.22
CA ALA A 19 -55.72 -6.11 4.00
C ALA A 19 -55.14 -7.50 4.38
N ASP A 20 -54.38 -8.11 3.47
CA ASP A 20 -53.68 -9.38 3.69
C ASP A 20 -52.50 -9.23 4.67
N ALA A 21 -51.73 -8.16 4.57
CA ALA A 21 -50.67 -7.83 5.51
C ALA A 21 -51.25 -7.60 6.92
N ARG A 22 -52.30 -6.79 7.05
CA ARG A 22 -53.01 -6.55 8.33
C ARG A 22 -53.56 -7.84 8.93
N ALA A 23 -54.15 -8.72 8.10
CA ALA A 23 -54.66 -10.00 8.57
C ALA A 23 -53.55 -10.91 9.12
N GLN A 24 -52.40 -11.00 8.44
CA GLN A 24 -51.24 -11.76 8.91
C GLN A 24 -50.66 -11.19 10.21
N LEU A 25 -50.57 -9.86 10.34
CA LEU A 25 -50.08 -9.22 11.57
C LEU A 25 -51.10 -9.34 12.73
N ALA A 26 -52.39 -9.37 12.45
CA ALA A 26 -53.43 -9.60 13.48
C ALA A 26 -53.36 -11.02 14.07
N ASP A 27 -52.99 -12.01 13.26
CA ASP A 27 -52.74 -13.40 13.67
C ASP A 27 -51.24 -13.76 13.70
N PHE A 28 -50.40 -12.79 14.10
CA PHE A 28 -48.95 -12.89 13.97
C PHE A 28 -48.34 -14.10 14.68
N GLY A 29 -48.91 -14.53 15.81
CA GLY A 29 -48.44 -15.70 16.55
C GLY A 29 -48.56 -17.00 15.73
N ASN A 30 -49.70 -17.20 15.05
CA ASN A 30 -49.90 -18.35 14.17
C ASN A 30 -49.10 -18.21 12.88
N TRP A 31 -49.04 -17.00 12.31
CA TRP A 31 -48.20 -16.73 11.14
C TRP A 31 -46.74 -17.09 11.43
N LEU A 32 -46.18 -16.65 12.56
CA LEU A 32 -44.80 -16.95 12.93
C LEU A 32 -44.56 -18.45 13.16
N ALA A 33 -45.54 -19.17 13.69
CA ALA A 33 -45.45 -20.61 13.93
C ALA A 33 -45.55 -21.46 12.65
N THR A 34 -46.17 -20.93 11.60
CA THR A 34 -46.41 -21.64 10.33
C THR A 34 -45.51 -21.17 9.19
N ALA A 35 -44.93 -19.96 9.30
CA ALA A 35 -44.02 -19.40 8.32
C ALA A 35 -42.74 -20.22 8.18
N SER A 36 -42.22 -20.31 6.95
CA SER A 36 -40.88 -20.85 6.70
C SER A 36 -39.84 -19.83 7.15
N LEU A 37 -39.15 -20.12 8.26
CA LEU A 37 -38.17 -19.21 8.86
C LEU A 37 -36.74 -19.66 8.54
N THR A 38 -35.96 -18.78 7.91
CA THR A 38 -34.53 -19.01 7.70
C THR A 38 -33.72 -18.16 8.69
N PRO A 39 -32.91 -18.75 9.59
CA PRO A 39 -32.09 -17.98 10.53
C PRO A 39 -31.04 -17.13 9.81
N LEU A 40 -31.01 -15.82 10.11
CA LEU A 40 -29.98 -14.88 9.62
C LEU A 40 -28.92 -14.55 10.67
N SER A 41 -29.15 -14.85 11.96
CA SER A 41 -28.16 -14.65 13.03
C SER A 41 -28.31 -15.63 14.19
N GLU A 42 -27.20 -15.91 14.89
CA GLU A 42 -27.15 -16.83 16.05
C GLU A 42 -27.13 -16.10 17.42
N GLY A 43 -27.74 -14.92 17.48
CA GLY A 43 -27.73 -14.03 18.65
C GLY A 43 -28.78 -14.36 19.71
N GLY A 44 -28.68 -13.67 20.86
CA GLY A 44 -29.74 -13.71 21.88
C GLY A 44 -30.97 -12.89 21.48
N ASP A 45 -30.81 -11.85 20.67
CA ASP A 45 -31.89 -11.28 19.86
C ASP A 45 -31.73 -11.96 18.49
N GLN A 46 -32.75 -12.70 18.02
CA GLN A 46 -32.67 -13.52 16.81
C GLN A 46 -33.15 -12.72 15.61
N VAL A 47 -32.52 -12.92 14.45
CA VAL A 47 -33.01 -12.39 13.17
C VAL A 47 -33.31 -13.56 12.26
N VAL A 48 -34.51 -13.58 11.68
CA VAL A 48 -34.97 -14.61 10.74
C VAL A 48 -35.53 -13.95 9.48
N LEU A 49 -35.36 -14.61 8.34
CA LEU A 49 -36.03 -14.29 7.09
C LEU A 49 -37.37 -15.02 7.04
N ALA A 50 -38.42 -14.32 6.68
CA ALA A 50 -39.77 -14.83 6.47
C ALA A 50 -40.41 -14.16 5.24
N GLU A 51 -41.49 -14.74 4.73
CA GLU A 51 -42.27 -14.18 3.62
C GLU A 51 -43.56 -13.55 4.14
N LEU A 52 -43.78 -12.28 3.84
CA LEU A 52 -45.00 -11.55 4.18
C LEU A 52 -45.80 -11.28 2.90
N VAL A 53 -47.08 -11.65 2.88
CA VAL A 53 -47.94 -11.36 1.72
C VAL A 53 -48.48 -9.93 1.84
N VAL A 54 -48.25 -9.08 0.83
CA VAL A 54 -48.71 -7.69 0.78
C VAL A 54 -49.33 -7.42 -0.58
N SER A 55 -50.62 -7.08 -0.60
CA SER A 55 -51.39 -6.90 -1.85
C SER A 55 -51.27 -8.08 -2.82
N GLY A 56 -51.29 -9.31 -2.29
CA GLY A 56 -51.17 -10.56 -3.05
C GLY A 56 -49.76 -10.89 -3.54
N ARG A 57 -48.73 -10.12 -3.16
CA ARG A 57 -47.33 -10.37 -3.51
C ARG A 57 -46.55 -10.85 -2.29
N SER A 58 -45.66 -11.82 -2.47
CA SER A 58 -44.72 -12.22 -1.43
C SER A 58 -43.60 -11.20 -1.31
N VAL A 59 -43.39 -10.66 -0.11
CA VAL A 59 -42.31 -9.73 0.21
C VAL A 59 -41.41 -10.40 1.24
N PRO A 60 -40.11 -10.59 0.93
CA PRO A 60 -39.17 -11.14 1.90
C PRO A 60 -38.91 -10.11 2.99
N VAL A 61 -39.10 -10.49 4.25
CA VAL A 61 -38.94 -9.63 5.42
C VAL A 61 -37.92 -10.20 6.41
N ALA A 62 -37.05 -9.33 6.90
CA ALA A 62 -36.17 -9.60 8.02
C ALA A 62 -36.93 -9.31 9.33
N LEU A 63 -37.20 -10.36 10.08
CA LEU A 63 -37.85 -10.30 11.38
C LEU A 63 -36.80 -10.36 12.50
N LYS A 64 -36.71 -9.30 13.30
CA LYS A 64 -35.87 -9.24 14.50
C LYS A 64 -36.71 -9.51 15.75
N LEU A 65 -36.44 -10.65 16.39
CA LEU A 65 -37.06 -11.09 17.62
C LEU A 65 -36.21 -10.66 18.82
N PHE A 66 -36.72 -9.75 19.65
CA PHE A 66 -36.02 -9.33 20.85
C PHE A 66 -36.34 -10.26 22.02
N LYS A 67 -35.31 -10.74 22.72
CA LYS A 67 -35.53 -11.60 23.89
C LYS A 67 -36.22 -10.86 25.02
N ARG A 68 -36.96 -11.63 25.83
CA ARG A 68 -37.53 -11.15 27.09
C ARG A 68 -36.46 -10.55 28.00
N GLN A 69 -36.78 -9.40 28.57
CA GLN A 69 -35.89 -8.62 29.41
C GLN A 69 -36.39 -8.52 30.85
N GLY A 70 -35.59 -7.90 31.72
CA GLY A 70 -35.91 -7.75 33.15
C GLY A 70 -36.90 -6.61 33.41
N ARG A 71 -37.61 -6.69 34.55
CA ARG A 71 -38.68 -5.75 34.94
C ARG A 71 -38.26 -4.27 34.93
N LEU A 72 -37.04 -3.95 35.36
CA LEU A 72 -36.53 -2.57 35.35
C LEU A 72 -36.43 -2.02 33.92
N LYS A 73 -36.04 -2.87 32.96
CA LYS A 73 -35.94 -2.48 31.56
C LYS A 73 -37.31 -2.36 30.92
N ASP A 74 -38.25 -3.23 31.30
CA ASP A 74 -39.67 -3.12 30.89
C ASP A 74 -40.27 -1.78 31.34
N TRP A 75 -40.07 -1.39 32.60
CA TRP A 75 -40.52 -0.09 33.11
C TRP A 75 -39.94 1.09 32.32
N TYR A 76 -38.66 1.01 31.94
CA TYR A 76 -38.02 2.04 31.11
C TYR A 76 -38.64 2.08 29.70
N ASP A 77 -38.82 0.91 29.06
CA ASP A 77 -39.36 0.83 27.69
C ASP A 77 -40.85 1.19 27.61
N GLN A 78 -41.63 1.03 28.68
CA GLN A 78 -43.00 1.58 28.72
C GLN A 78 -43.03 3.10 28.51
N ARG A 79 -41.98 3.81 28.95
CA ARG A 79 -41.90 5.28 28.84
C ARG A 79 -41.16 5.75 27.59
N GLN A 80 -40.28 4.91 27.05
CA GLN A 80 -39.30 5.31 26.02
C GLN A 80 -39.45 4.50 24.73
N GLY A 81 -40.50 3.69 24.61
CA GLY A 81 -40.68 2.70 23.56
C GLY A 81 -39.82 1.45 23.76
N SER A 82 -40.32 0.31 23.29
CA SER A 82 -39.57 -0.93 23.23
C SER A 82 -38.37 -0.82 22.27
N LYS A 83 -37.51 -1.83 22.27
CA LYS A 83 -36.43 -1.92 21.28
C LYS A 83 -36.97 -1.96 19.84
N ALA A 84 -38.09 -2.66 19.62
CA ALA A 84 -38.69 -2.78 18.31
C ALA A 84 -39.31 -1.47 17.84
N ALA A 85 -40.09 -0.81 18.70
CA ALA A 85 -40.66 0.50 18.43
C ALA A 85 -39.58 1.52 18.08
N ARG A 86 -38.50 1.59 18.88
CA ARG A 86 -37.37 2.48 18.57
C ARG A 86 -36.68 2.14 17.25
N ALA A 87 -36.45 0.85 16.96
CA ALA A 87 -35.83 0.44 15.70
C ALA A 87 -36.70 0.86 14.51
N TYR A 88 -38.02 0.68 14.59
CA TYR A 88 -38.98 1.10 13.59
C TYR A 88 -38.99 2.62 13.40
N HIS A 89 -39.17 3.40 14.46
CA HIS A 89 -39.23 4.87 14.34
C HIS A 89 -37.92 5.49 13.83
N TYR A 90 -36.76 4.92 14.17
CA TYR A 90 -35.50 5.38 13.61
C TYR A 90 -35.28 4.92 12.17
N ALA A 91 -35.76 3.74 11.78
CA ALA A 91 -35.73 3.30 10.39
C ALA A 91 -36.63 4.19 9.52
N GLU A 92 -37.83 4.52 9.99
CA GLU A 92 -38.74 5.47 9.36
C GLU A 92 -38.09 6.83 9.13
N PHE A 93 -37.42 7.35 10.16
CA PHE A 93 -36.68 8.60 10.05
C PHE A 93 -35.59 8.54 8.97
N LEU A 94 -34.77 7.47 8.96
CA LEU A 94 -33.72 7.34 7.95
C LEU A 94 -34.29 7.19 6.53
N ASN A 95 -35.39 6.45 6.37
CA ASN A 95 -36.09 6.30 5.10
C ASN A 95 -36.64 7.62 4.59
N ALA A 96 -37.34 8.38 5.44
CA ALA A 96 -37.90 9.68 5.10
C ALA A 96 -36.82 10.71 4.70
N GLN A 97 -35.61 10.57 5.23
CA GLN A 97 -34.46 11.43 4.92
C GLN A 97 -33.54 10.86 3.84
N THR A 98 -33.86 9.70 3.24
CA THR A 98 -33.02 9.00 2.25
C THR A 98 -31.59 8.70 2.73
N LEU A 99 -31.42 8.44 4.03
CA LEU A 99 -30.12 8.21 4.69
C LEU A 99 -29.66 6.75 4.71
N GLY A 100 -30.42 5.85 4.07
CA GLY A 100 -30.07 4.44 3.88
C GLY A 100 -30.40 3.55 5.09
N THR A 101 -31.51 2.80 5.00
CA THR A 101 -31.82 1.70 5.92
C THR A 101 -32.69 0.68 5.19
N ALA A 102 -32.87 -0.49 5.77
CA ALA A 102 -33.85 -1.45 5.27
C ALA A 102 -35.26 -0.91 5.51
N THR A 103 -36.11 -0.91 4.48
CA THR A 103 -37.45 -0.32 4.58
C THR A 103 -38.23 -0.95 5.74
N PRO A 104 -38.63 -0.19 6.76
CA PRO A 104 -39.37 -0.75 7.89
C PRO A 104 -40.76 -1.16 7.42
N VAL A 105 -41.21 -2.31 7.91
CA VAL A 105 -42.54 -2.83 7.61
C VAL A 105 -43.43 -2.58 8.82
N ALA A 106 -43.04 -3.06 10.00
CA ALA A 106 -43.83 -2.89 11.21
C ALA A 106 -43.00 -3.08 12.47
N PHE A 107 -43.54 -2.66 13.61
CA PHE A 107 -43.17 -3.23 14.91
C PHE A 107 -44.38 -3.80 15.62
N LEU A 108 -44.18 -4.84 16.43
CA LEU A 108 -45.23 -5.50 17.22
C LEU A 108 -44.70 -5.79 18.63
N ASP A 109 -45.38 -5.26 19.64
CA ASP A 109 -45.10 -5.49 21.05
C ASP A 109 -46.30 -6.13 21.75
N ARG A 110 -46.05 -7.15 22.57
CA ARG A 110 -47.07 -7.73 23.47
C ARG A 110 -46.75 -7.37 24.91
N TRP A 111 -47.58 -6.50 25.49
CA TRP A 111 -47.50 -6.11 26.89
C TRP A 111 -48.55 -6.86 27.71
N ASP A 112 -48.14 -7.42 28.84
CA ASP A 112 -49.05 -8.07 29.80
C ASP A 112 -48.69 -7.63 31.23
N GLN A 113 -49.64 -7.00 31.94
CA GLN A 113 -49.46 -6.47 33.29
C GLN A 113 -48.16 -5.68 33.49
N GLY A 114 -47.81 -4.85 32.49
CA GLY A 114 -46.59 -4.04 32.49
C GLY A 114 -45.29 -4.81 32.20
N ARG A 115 -45.37 -6.06 31.73
CA ARG A 115 -44.23 -6.83 31.24
C ARG A 115 -44.25 -6.87 29.72
N LEU A 116 -43.11 -6.60 29.09
CA LEU A 116 -42.93 -6.84 27.66
C LEU A 116 -42.67 -8.34 27.48
N ILE A 117 -43.66 -9.04 26.94
CA ILE A 117 -43.62 -10.50 26.74
C ILE A 117 -42.92 -10.82 25.43
N GLU A 118 -43.30 -10.12 24.35
CA GLU A 118 -42.78 -10.29 23.00
C GLU A 118 -42.57 -8.91 22.36
N SER A 119 -41.56 -8.80 21.49
CA SER A 119 -41.22 -7.57 20.79
C SER A 119 -40.51 -7.90 19.48
N TYR A 120 -41.07 -7.41 18.38
CA TYR A 120 -40.71 -7.76 17.02
C TYR A 120 -40.54 -6.51 16.17
N PHE A 121 -39.44 -6.43 15.43
CA PHE A 121 -39.24 -5.43 14.38
C PHE A 121 -39.14 -6.12 13.03
N LEU A 122 -39.92 -5.65 12.05
CA LEU A 122 -39.96 -6.16 10.69
C LEU A 122 -39.43 -5.08 9.74
N SER A 123 -38.56 -5.47 8.82
CA SER A 123 -38.15 -4.66 7.67
C SER A 123 -38.12 -5.52 6.42
N VAL A 124 -38.17 -4.90 5.25
CA VAL A 124 -37.86 -5.58 3.98
C VAL A 124 -36.46 -6.18 4.09
N TYR A 125 -36.31 -7.43 3.65
CA TYR A 125 -35.01 -8.06 3.58
C TYR A 125 -34.27 -7.59 2.33
N THR A 126 -33.10 -7.00 2.53
CA THR A 126 -32.19 -6.63 1.44
C THR A 126 -30.98 -7.55 1.49
N PRO A 127 -30.78 -8.44 0.50
CA PRO A 127 -29.61 -9.30 0.46
C PRO A 127 -28.37 -8.45 0.18
N ALA A 128 -27.57 -8.21 1.21
CA ALA A 128 -26.35 -7.44 1.11
C ALA A 128 -25.34 -7.92 2.15
N MET A 129 -24.06 -7.87 1.78
CA MET A 129 -22.99 -8.12 2.73
C MET A 129 -22.84 -6.95 3.69
N SER A 130 -22.37 -7.21 4.91
CA SER A 130 -21.96 -6.17 5.84
C SER A 130 -20.60 -5.57 5.44
N PHE A 131 -20.32 -4.34 5.88
CA PHE A 131 -19.01 -3.70 5.73
C PHE A 131 -17.91 -4.56 6.37
N LYS A 132 -18.23 -5.34 7.42
CA LYS A 132 -17.30 -6.33 7.97
C LYS A 132 -16.95 -7.41 6.95
N GLU A 133 -17.94 -8.01 6.30
CA GLU A 133 -17.73 -9.09 5.32
C GLU A 133 -17.01 -8.56 4.09
N ALA A 134 -17.39 -7.38 3.58
CA ALA A 134 -16.72 -6.72 2.46
C ALA A 134 -15.23 -6.48 2.75
N LEU A 135 -14.89 -6.01 3.96
CA LEU A 135 -13.49 -5.85 4.36
C LEU A 135 -12.76 -7.19 4.42
N ILE A 136 -13.40 -8.25 4.91
CA ILE A 136 -12.77 -9.58 4.99
C ILE A 136 -12.51 -10.15 3.60
N GLU A 137 -13.48 -10.08 2.69
CA GLU A 137 -13.35 -10.47 1.28
C GLU A 137 -12.17 -9.71 0.64
N ILE A 138 -12.11 -8.39 0.81
CA ILE A 138 -11.02 -7.59 0.25
C ILE A 138 -9.66 -7.98 0.85
N TYR A 139 -9.56 -8.15 2.17
CA TYR A 139 -8.27 -8.47 2.79
C TYR A 139 -7.77 -9.90 2.53
N ARG A 140 -8.67 -10.85 2.26
CA ARG A 140 -8.31 -12.26 2.10
C ARG A 140 -8.20 -12.67 0.63
N ASP A 141 -9.16 -12.25 -0.17
CA ASP A 141 -9.42 -12.82 -1.48
C ASP A 141 -9.04 -11.83 -2.59
N VAL A 142 -9.57 -10.61 -2.56
CA VAL A 142 -9.30 -9.60 -3.61
C VAL A 142 -7.87 -9.05 -3.52
N ARG A 143 -7.44 -8.70 -2.31
CA ARG A 143 -6.11 -8.14 -1.99
C ARG A 143 -5.68 -6.91 -2.79
N ASP A 144 -6.66 -6.16 -3.28
CA ASP A 144 -6.45 -4.92 -4.03
C ASP A 144 -6.84 -3.70 -3.19
N ASN A 145 -5.99 -2.67 -3.24
CA ASN A 145 -6.19 -1.41 -2.55
C ASN A 145 -7.30 -0.57 -3.18
N GLU A 146 -7.49 -0.62 -4.50
CA GLU A 146 -8.53 0.16 -5.16
C GLU A 146 -9.93 -0.29 -4.73
N ALA A 147 -10.18 -1.60 -4.67
CA ALA A 147 -11.40 -2.16 -4.10
C ALA A 147 -11.69 -1.64 -2.68
N LEU A 148 -10.68 -1.58 -1.82
CA LEU A 148 -10.82 -1.02 -0.46
C LEU A 148 -11.13 0.47 -0.50
N MET A 149 -10.40 1.25 -1.31
CA MET A 149 -10.61 2.69 -1.40
C MET A 149 -12.01 3.03 -1.92
N ASN A 150 -12.52 2.30 -2.90
CA ASN A 150 -13.89 2.44 -3.39
C ASN A 150 -14.92 2.20 -2.28
N LEU A 151 -14.73 1.13 -1.49
CA LEU A 151 -15.59 0.84 -0.34
C LEU A 151 -15.54 1.96 0.72
N LEU A 152 -14.36 2.50 1.03
CA LEU A 152 -14.24 3.61 2.00
C LEU A 152 -14.89 4.90 1.47
N ASN A 153 -14.76 5.19 0.17
CA ASN A 153 -15.38 6.33 -0.50
C ASN A 153 -16.90 6.23 -0.53
N THR A 154 -17.48 5.03 -0.45
CA THR A 154 -18.93 4.85 -0.32
C THR A 154 -19.41 4.95 1.13
N VAL A 155 -18.70 4.32 2.08
CA VAL A 155 -19.18 4.21 3.47
C VAL A 155 -18.94 5.49 4.29
N ALA A 156 -17.78 6.14 4.15
CA ALA A 156 -17.46 7.30 4.98
C ALA A 156 -18.41 8.50 4.75
N PRO A 157 -18.80 8.86 3.51
CA PRO A 157 -19.79 9.91 3.28
C PRO A 157 -21.18 9.56 3.81
N ALA A 158 -21.62 8.29 3.72
CA ALA A 158 -22.90 7.86 4.28
C ALA A 158 -22.94 8.02 5.81
N VAL A 159 -21.85 7.66 6.50
CA VAL A 159 -21.72 7.91 7.95
C VAL A 159 -21.70 9.40 8.26
N ARG A 160 -21.12 10.22 7.40
CA ARG A 160 -21.17 11.67 7.53
C ARG A 160 -22.58 12.22 7.38
N ALA A 161 -23.34 11.74 6.39
CA ALA A 161 -24.72 12.14 6.14
C ALA A 161 -25.63 11.87 7.35
N LEU A 162 -25.48 10.70 8.01
CA LEU A 162 -26.17 10.41 9.27
C LEU A 162 -25.91 11.50 10.33
N HIS A 163 -24.63 11.82 10.56
CA HIS A 163 -24.24 12.77 11.59
C HIS A 163 -24.66 14.21 11.26
N ASP A 164 -24.64 14.59 9.98
CA ASP A 164 -25.10 15.90 9.53
C ASP A 164 -26.63 16.04 9.66
N ALA A 165 -27.38 14.94 9.53
CA ALA A 165 -28.82 14.89 9.79
C ALA A 165 -29.18 14.83 11.30
N GLY A 166 -28.22 15.00 12.21
CA GLY A 166 -28.47 14.95 13.65
C GLY A 166 -28.72 13.53 14.18
N PHE A 167 -28.33 12.50 13.44
CA PHE A 167 -28.58 11.09 13.78
C PHE A 167 -27.32 10.38 14.26
N MET A 168 -27.35 9.92 15.51
CA MET A 168 -26.32 9.07 16.11
C MET A 168 -26.83 7.63 16.09
N HIS A 169 -26.12 6.72 15.42
CA HIS A 169 -26.49 5.31 15.37
C HIS A 169 -26.35 4.63 16.74
N GLY A 170 -25.31 4.96 17.51
CA GLY A 170 -25.11 4.44 18.87
C GLY A 170 -24.60 2.99 18.96
N ASP A 171 -24.51 2.27 17.84
CA ASP A 171 -23.82 0.98 17.74
C ASP A 171 -23.22 0.75 16.34
N LEU A 172 -22.56 1.77 15.79
CA LEU A 172 -22.01 1.78 14.44
C LEU A 172 -20.75 0.89 14.30
N GLY A 173 -20.88 -0.41 14.53
CA GLY A 173 -19.87 -1.41 14.19
C GLY A 173 -19.96 -1.80 12.72
N ASN A 174 -18.85 -2.27 12.13
CA ASN A 174 -18.81 -2.64 10.72
C ASN A 174 -19.87 -3.69 10.30
N GLN A 175 -20.35 -4.52 11.24
CA GLN A 175 -21.40 -5.50 10.95
C GLN A 175 -22.82 -4.90 10.84
N ASN A 176 -23.01 -3.64 11.27
CA ASN A 176 -24.30 -2.93 11.25
C ASN A 176 -24.43 -1.96 10.07
N ILE A 177 -23.50 -2.03 9.12
CA ILE A 177 -23.52 -1.26 7.87
C ILE A 177 -23.58 -2.30 6.76
N LEU A 178 -24.70 -2.39 6.05
CA LEU A 178 -24.80 -3.21 4.84
C LEU A 178 -24.30 -2.40 3.65
N VAL A 179 -23.58 -3.07 2.75
CA VAL A 179 -23.00 -2.46 1.54
C VAL A 179 -23.48 -3.24 0.32
N PRO A 180 -24.68 -2.94 -0.20
CA PRO A 180 -25.21 -3.61 -1.38
C PRO A 180 -24.33 -3.32 -2.60
N ARG A 181 -24.33 -4.25 -3.56
CA ARG A 181 -23.68 -4.09 -4.87
C ARG A 181 -24.73 -4.06 -5.98
N SER A 182 -24.46 -3.32 -7.05
CA SER A 182 -25.20 -3.43 -8.30
C SER A 182 -24.89 -4.74 -9.01
N ASP A 183 -25.64 -5.05 -10.07
CA ASP A 183 -25.32 -6.18 -10.96
C ASP A 183 -23.95 -6.04 -11.65
N SER A 184 -23.46 -4.80 -11.81
CA SER A 184 -22.11 -4.50 -12.31
C SER A 184 -21.01 -4.65 -11.24
N GLY A 185 -21.37 -4.89 -9.97
CA GLY A 185 -20.44 -5.03 -8.85
C GLY A 185 -20.08 -3.72 -8.13
N ASP A 186 -20.65 -2.58 -8.55
CA ASP A 186 -20.41 -1.28 -7.93
C ASP A 186 -21.06 -1.17 -6.57
N TRP A 187 -20.39 -0.51 -5.63
CA TRP A 187 -20.92 -0.27 -4.30
C TRP A 187 -22.09 0.72 -4.35
N LEU A 188 -23.27 0.27 -3.92
CA LEU A 188 -24.46 1.10 -3.78
C LEU A 188 -24.48 1.83 -2.42
N ALA A 189 -25.49 2.68 -2.23
CA ALA A 189 -25.67 3.42 -0.99
C ALA A 189 -25.74 2.46 0.23
N PRO A 190 -24.92 2.68 1.28
CA PRO A 190 -24.94 1.81 2.46
C PRO A 190 -26.28 1.86 3.20
N LEU A 191 -26.68 0.74 3.79
CA LEU A 191 -27.88 0.64 4.63
C LEU A 191 -27.49 0.42 6.09
N PHE A 192 -28.00 1.24 6.99
CA PHE A 192 -27.74 1.12 8.42
C PHE A 192 -28.81 0.27 9.10
N ILE A 193 -28.38 -0.74 9.86
CA ILE A 193 -29.26 -1.69 10.55
C ILE A 193 -28.96 -1.74 12.05
N ASP A 194 -29.84 -2.36 12.84
CA ASP A 194 -29.77 -2.38 14.30
C ASP A 194 -29.82 -0.99 14.95
N LEU A 195 -30.89 -0.26 14.63
CA LEU A 195 -31.10 1.13 15.04
C LEU A 195 -31.69 1.28 16.46
N ASN A 196 -31.89 0.20 17.20
CA ASN A 196 -32.58 0.21 18.50
C ASN A 196 -31.85 0.99 19.63
N ARG A 197 -30.59 1.38 19.39
CA ARG A 197 -29.70 2.18 20.26
C ARG A 197 -29.45 3.58 19.72
N SER A 198 -30.06 3.94 18.61
CA SER A 198 -29.85 5.22 17.96
C SER A 198 -30.47 6.37 18.75
N LYS A 199 -30.06 7.57 18.40
CA LYS A 199 -30.57 8.82 18.93
C LYS A 199 -30.68 9.82 17.80
N GLN A 200 -31.79 10.54 17.79
CA GLN A 200 -32.03 11.64 16.89
C GLN A 200 -32.03 12.94 17.69
N SER A 201 -31.40 13.97 17.15
CA SER A 201 -31.36 15.31 17.71
C SER A 201 -31.77 16.32 16.65
N SER A 202 -32.59 17.30 17.01
CA SER A 202 -32.88 18.45 16.15
C SER A 202 -31.72 19.46 16.11
N GLN A 203 -30.77 19.36 17.04
CA GLN A 203 -29.52 20.12 17.06
C GLN A 203 -28.39 19.31 16.42
N PRO A 204 -27.36 19.97 15.85
CA PRO A 204 -26.18 19.28 15.34
C PRO A 204 -25.55 18.38 16.40
N LEU A 205 -25.16 17.17 16.02
CA LEU A 205 -24.51 16.24 16.95
C LEU A 205 -23.23 16.84 17.53
N SER A 206 -23.03 16.63 18.82
CA SER A 206 -21.80 17.00 19.50
C SER A 206 -20.62 16.12 19.03
N ASP A 207 -19.41 16.63 19.20
CA ASP A 207 -18.19 15.86 18.89
C ASP A 207 -18.12 14.54 19.67
N ARG A 208 -18.72 14.47 20.86
CA ARG A 208 -18.75 13.25 21.68
C ARG A 208 -19.65 12.18 21.07
N GLU A 209 -20.77 12.58 20.47
CA GLU A 209 -21.72 11.68 19.81
C GLU A 209 -21.13 11.16 18.50
N LYS A 210 -20.61 12.05 17.65
CA LYS A 210 -19.87 11.67 16.43
C LYS A 210 -18.70 10.74 16.77
N ALA A 211 -17.91 11.08 17.79
CA ALA A 211 -16.78 10.26 18.24
C ALA A 211 -17.20 8.87 18.75
N HIS A 212 -18.38 8.73 19.35
CA HIS A 212 -18.84 7.46 19.88
C HIS A 212 -19.07 6.44 18.76
N ASP A 213 -19.64 6.88 17.63
CA ASP A 213 -19.91 6.02 16.48
C ASP A 213 -18.61 5.77 15.69
N LEU A 214 -17.84 6.81 15.39
CA LEU A 214 -16.54 6.68 14.70
C LEU A 214 -15.54 5.78 15.46
N ALA A 215 -15.63 5.69 16.79
CA ALA A 215 -14.77 4.83 17.60
C ALA A 215 -14.98 3.32 17.35
N ARG A 216 -16.15 2.93 16.86
CA ARG A 216 -16.57 1.54 16.64
C ARG A 216 -16.19 1.01 15.27
N ILE A 217 -15.98 1.89 14.28
CA ILE A 217 -15.44 1.52 12.97
C ILE A 217 -14.08 0.84 13.14
N LYS A 218 -13.98 -0.41 12.67
CA LYS A 218 -12.75 -1.22 12.74
C LYS A 218 -12.05 -1.17 11.39
N LEU A 219 -11.01 -0.35 11.31
CA LEU A 219 -10.07 -0.30 10.19
C LEU A 219 -8.63 -0.28 10.72
N PRO A 220 -7.65 -0.76 9.93
CA PRO A 220 -6.23 -0.54 10.19
C PRO A 220 -5.91 0.96 10.28
N GLY A 221 -4.91 1.34 11.06
CA GLY A 221 -4.69 2.74 11.41
C GLY A 221 -4.53 3.73 10.24
N LYS A 222 -3.88 3.35 9.13
CA LYS A 222 -3.78 4.24 7.94
C LYS A 222 -5.14 4.37 7.24
N TYR A 223 -5.85 3.27 7.02
CA TYR A 223 -7.19 3.30 6.42
C TYR A 223 -8.23 3.97 7.30
N LEU A 224 -8.09 3.91 8.62
CA LEU A 224 -8.95 4.66 9.54
C LEU A 224 -8.73 6.17 9.40
N ALA A 225 -7.47 6.62 9.28
CA ALA A 225 -7.17 8.04 9.05
C ALA A 225 -7.76 8.52 7.71
N ILE A 226 -7.66 7.68 6.66
CA ILE A 226 -8.26 7.94 5.35
C ILE A 226 -9.79 8.03 5.46
N PHE A 227 -10.44 7.04 6.09
CA PHE A 227 -11.88 7.05 6.34
C PHE A 227 -12.33 8.33 7.04
N GLN A 228 -11.57 8.77 8.05
CA GLN A 228 -11.83 9.99 8.79
C GLN A 228 -11.64 11.26 7.96
N ALA A 229 -10.65 11.27 7.06
CA ALA A 229 -10.45 12.36 6.12
C ALA A 229 -11.58 12.43 5.09
N ILE A 230 -12.01 11.29 4.51
CA ILE A 230 -13.15 11.22 3.59
C ILE A 230 -14.42 11.71 4.30
N TYR A 231 -14.69 11.20 5.51
CA TYR A 231 -15.80 11.64 6.37
C TYR A 231 -15.81 13.16 6.60
N ASN A 232 -14.64 13.79 6.62
CA ASN A 232 -14.47 15.22 6.83
C ASN A 232 -14.03 15.95 5.55
N HIS A 233 -14.60 15.56 4.41
CA HIS A 233 -14.48 16.27 3.12
C HIS A 233 -13.03 16.45 2.65
N GLY A 234 -12.19 15.47 2.92
CA GLY A 234 -10.78 15.44 2.58
C GLY A 234 -9.83 16.14 3.55
N HIS A 235 -10.32 16.68 4.65
CA HIS A 235 -9.52 17.28 5.70
C HIS A 235 -9.38 16.35 6.91
N ASP A 236 -8.27 16.43 7.63
CA ASP A 236 -8.16 15.80 8.95
C ASP A 236 -9.31 16.24 9.87
N LEU A 237 -9.75 15.36 10.77
CA LEU A 237 -10.80 15.69 11.74
C LEU A 237 -10.41 16.94 12.54
N PRO A 238 -11.35 17.87 12.80
CA PRO A 238 -11.10 19.00 13.69
C PRO A 238 -10.56 18.52 15.04
N GLN A 239 -9.59 19.24 15.60
CA GLN A 239 -8.88 18.86 16.83
C GLN A 239 -9.81 18.42 17.98
N PRO A 240 -10.93 19.10 18.29
CA PRO A 240 -11.88 18.66 19.31
C PRO A 240 -12.48 17.27 19.03
N LEU A 241 -12.97 17.04 17.82
CA LEU A 241 -13.52 15.76 17.37
C LEU A 241 -12.45 14.66 17.33
N ALA A 242 -11.25 14.96 16.82
CA ALA A 242 -10.13 14.02 16.76
C ALA A 242 -9.76 13.50 18.16
N LYS A 243 -9.67 14.41 19.16
CA LYS A 243 -9.39 14.05 20.56
C LYS A 243 -10.52 13.22 21.16
N ALA A 244 -11.78 13.58 20.90
CA ALA A 244 -12.94 12.85 21.38
C ALA A 244 -12.98 11.42 20.79
N ALA A 245 -12.76 11.29 19.48
CA ALA A 245 -12.73 10.01 18.76
C ALA A 245 -11.62 9.10 19.27
N LEU A 246 -10.40 9.63 19.46
CA LEU A 246 -9.28 8.85 20.02
C LEU A 246 -9.58 8.36 21.44
N LYS A 247 -10.17 9.21 22.30
CA LYS A 247 -10.55 8.84 23.67
C LYS A 247 -11.64 7.77 23.67
N ALA A 248 -12.69 7.94 22.87
CA ALA A 248 -13.78 6.98 22.73
C ALA A 248 -13.26 5.62 22.22
N ARG A 249 -12.40 5.65 21.19
CA ARG A 249 -11.75 4.46 20.62
C ARG A 249 -10.91 3.71 21.66
N ARG A 250 -10.02 4.39 22.38
CA ARG A 250 -9.20 3.77 23.44
C ARG A 250 -10.07 3.07 24.49
N ARG A 251 -11.17 3.70 24.94
CA ARG A 251 -12.10 3.13 25.92
C ARG A 251 -12.82 1.90 25.35
N PHE A 252 -13.39 2.00 24.15
CA PHE A 252 -14.12 0.92 23.50
C PHE A 252 -13.24 -0.32 23.27
N TRP A 253 -12.07 -0.15 22.67
CA TRP A 253 -11.18 -1.27 22.36
C TRP A 253 -10.49 -1.85 23.60
N ALA A 254 -10.20 -1.05 24.62
CA ALA A 254 -9.75 -1.58 25.91
C ALA A 254 -10.83 -2.43 26.59
N HIS A 255 -12.08 -1.97 26.55
CA HIS A 255 -13.22 -2.72 27.05
C HIS A 255 -13.36 -4.05 26.29
N ARG A 256 -13.31 -4.04 24.96
CA ARG A 256 -13.39 -5.25 24.13
C ARG A 256 -12.25 -6.23 24.39
N ARG A 257 -10.99 -5.77 24.48
CA ARG A 257 -9.83 -6.62 24.83
C ARG A 257 -10.00 -7.30 26.18
N ARG A 258 -10.58 -6.60 27.16
CA ARG A 258 -10.86 -7.15 28.50
C ARG A 258 -12.06 -8.11 28.53
N SER A 259 -12.82 -8.26 27.44
CA SER A 259 -13.99 -9.15 27.42
C SER A 259 -13.65 -10.60 27.79
N ARG A 260 -12.49 -11.10 27.36
CA ARG A 260 -12.00 -12.45 27.73
C ARG A 260 -11.89 -12.66 29.25
N TRP A 261 -11.54 -11.61 29.98
CA TRP A 261 -11.39 -11.63 31.44
C TRP A 261 -12.72 -11.34 32.16
N ARG A 262 -13.59 -10.53 31.55
CA ARG A 262 -14.90 -10.17 32.10
C ARG A 262 -15.96 -11.26 31.90
N HIS A 263 -15.83 -12.06 30.85
CA HIS A 263 -16.75 -13.15 30.51
C HIS A 263 -15.99 -14.41 30.07
N PRO A 264 -15.20 -15.03 30.98
CA PRO A 264 -14.32 -16.15 30.63
C PRO A 264 -15.07 -17.37 30.07
N LEU A 265 -16.24 -17.68 30.63
CA LEU A 265 -17.08 -18.80 30.16
C LEU A 265 -17.64 -18.57 28.74
N ARG A 266 -18.08 -17.35 28.43
CA ARG A 266 -18.55 -17.01 27.07
C ARG A 266 -17.39 -17.05 26.07
N HIS A 267 -16.21 -16.60 26.48
CA HIS A 267 -15.02 -16.64 25.65
C HIS A 267 -14.59 -18.08 25.34
N ALA A 268 -14.57 -18.97 26.35
CA ALA A 268 -14.26 -20.39 26.18
C ALA A 268 -15.28 -21.11 25.28
N LYS A 269 -16.59 -20.82 25.45
CA LYS A 269 -17.65 -21.37 24.60
C LYS A 269 -17.54 -20.90 23.14
N HIS A 270 -17.17 -19.63 22.92
CA HIS A 270 -16.91 -19.10 21.58
C HIS A 270 -15.68 -19.73 20.93
N LYS A 271 -14.58 -19.90 21.68
CA LYS A 271 -13.34 -20.49 21.16
C LYS A 271 -13.55 -21.94 20.67
N ARG A 272 -14.43 -22.71 21.33
CA ARG A 272 -14.80 -24.08 20.92
C ARG A 272 -15.72 -24.15 19.70
N ARG A 273 -16.32 -23.04 19.25
CA ARG A 273 -17.23 -22.98 18.09
C ARG A 273 -16.57 -22.40 16.83
N GLN A 274 -15.31 -21.95 16.91
CA GLN A 274 -14.60 -21.33 15.80
C GLN A 274 -13.90 -22.38 14.94
N ASP A 275 -14.67 -23.11 14.12
CA ASP A 275 -14.15 -23.90 13.00
C ASP A 275 -14.35 -23.17 11.64
N THR A 276 -14.63 -21.86 11.64
CA THR A 276 -14.91 -21.09 10.41
C THR A 276 -14.16 -19.74 10.41
N PRO A 277 -13.49 -19.35 9.32
CA PRO A 277 -12.60 -18.18 9.24
C PRO A 277 -13.36 -16.84 9.04
N VAL A 278 -14.37 -16.54 9.85
CA VAL A 278 -15.25 -15.33 9.71
C VAL A 278 -14.72 -14.11 10.49
N ASP A 279 -13.43 -14.07 10.82
CA ASP A 279 -12.81 -12.90 11.47
C ASP A 279 -11.75 -12.27 10.57
N TYR A 280 -11.47 -11.00 10.84
CA TYR A 280 -10.44 -10.24 10.14
C TYR A 280 -9.10 -10.98 10.18
N PRO A 281 -8.27 -10.90 9.13
CA PRO A 281 -6.89 -11.38 9.20
C PRO A 281 -6.13 -10.67 10.33
N SER A 282 -5.03 -11.28 10.76
CA SER A 282 -4.17 -10.65 11.76
C SER A 282 -3.54 -9.37 11.17
N ASP A 283 -3.16 -8.41 12.02
CA ASP A 283 -2.58 -7.14 11.57
C ASP A 283 -1.36 -7.33 10.64
N ARG A 284 -0.60 -8.43 10.83
CA ARG A 284 0.58 -8.78 10.02
C ARG A 284 0.23 -9.37 8.66
N ASP A 285 -0.95 -9.96 8.55
CA ASP A 285 -1.41 -10.62 7.33
C ASP A 285 -2.27 -9.69 6.47
N LEU A 286 -2.47 -8.44 6.91
CA LEU A 286 -3.04 -7.38 6.08
C LEU A 286 -2.03 -6.97 5.00
N TRP A 287 -2.34 -7.34 3.77
CA TRP A 287 -1.54 -7.03 2.60
C TRP A 287 -2.47 -6.68 1.44
N LEU A 288 -2.26 -5.51 0.84
CA LEU A 288 -3.03 -5.04 -0.31
C LEU A 288 -2.04 -4.47 -1.33
N TRP A 289 -2.19 -4.85 -2.58
CA TRP A 289 -1.44 -4.28 -3.70
C TRP A 289 -2.06 -2.95 -4.14
N ASP A 290 -1.24 -2.00 -4.58
CA ASP A 290 -1.69 -0.77 -5.21
C ASP A 290 -1.02 -0.62 -6.56
N GLU A 291 -1.82 -0.79 -7.61
CA GLU A 291 -1.35 -0.79 -9.00
C GLU A 291 -0.80 0.59 -9.41
N LYS A 292 -1.43 1.67 -8.94
CA LYS A 292 -1.05 3.06 -9.24
C LYS A 292 0.39 3.39 -8.89
N THR A 293 0.94 2.71 -7.87
CA THR A 293 2.31 2.93 -7.39
C THR A 293 3.20 1.70 -7.48
N ALA A 294 2.70 0.61 -8.06
CA ALA A 294 3.37 -0.70 -8.18
C ALA A 294 4.02 -1.17 -6.87
N GLN A 295 3.31 -1.03 -5.75
CA GLN A 295 3.81 -1.40 -4.42
C GLN A 295 2.69 -1.81 -3.47
N PRO A 296 2.97 -2.60 -2.42
CA PRO A 296 1.98 -2.90 -1.41
C PRO A 296 1.76 -1.73 -0.46
N MET A 297 0.57 -1.73 0.13
CA MET A 297 0.07 -0.67 0.98
C MET A 297 0.58 -0.71 2.40
N VAL A 298 0.82 0.48 2.95
CA VAL A 298 1.08 0.65 4.39
C VAL A 298 -0.23 0.67 5.17
N ALA A 299 -0.83 -0.48 5.45
CA ALA A 299 -2.13 -0.53 6.14
C ALA A 299 -2.07 -0.04 7.61
N LEU A 300 -1.04 -0.45 8.34
CA LEU A 300 -0.93 -0.23 9.79
C LEU A 300 -0.35 1.14 10.16
N SER A 301 -0.85 1.72 11.25
CA SER A 301 -0.21 2.84 11.93
C SER A 301 1.14 2.48 12.53
N LYS A 302 1.96 3.50 12.87
CA LYS A 302 3.24 3.29 13.56
C LYS A 302 3.07 2.46 14.85
N ALA A 303 2.04 2.74 15.65
CA ALA A 303 1.81 2.04 16.91
C ALA A 303 1.44 0.56 16.71
N GLU A 304 0.59 0.25 15.73
CA GLU A 304 0.19 -1.12 15.39
C GLU A 304 1.38 -1.93 14.84
N LYS A 305 2.21 -1.31 13.99
CA LYS A 305 3.46 -1.92 13.52
C LYS A 305 4.38 -2.29 14.67
N TRP A 306 4.58 -1.40 15.65
CA TRP A 306 5.42 -1.67 16.82
C TRP A 306 4.88 -2.81 17.68
N GLN A 307 3.57 -2.90 17.85
CA GLN A 307 2.93 -4.01 18.59
C GLN A 307 3.08 -5.36 17.88
N SER A 308 3.29 -5.34 16.57
CA SER A 308 3.41 -6.53 15.73
C SER A 308 4.86 -6.98 15.48
N ARG A 309 5.86 -6.24 15.98
CA ARG A 309 7.29 -6.55 15.78
C ARG A 309 7.81 -7.60 16.75
N TYR A 310 8.73 -8.44 16.27
CA TYR A 310 9.51 -9.36 17.09
C TYR A 310 10.71 -8.63 17.73
N LEU A 311 10.57 -8.19 18.98
CA LEU A 311 11.63 -7.44 19.67
C LEU A 311 12.95 -8.22 19.79
N ALA A 312 12.88 -9.55 19.95
CA ALA A 312 14.06 -10.41 20.00
C ALA A 312 14.88 -10.38 18.70
N ASP A 313 14.23 -10.27 17.54
CA ASP A 313 14.90 -10.17 16.25
C ASP A 313 15.66 -8.85 16.14
N GLY A 314 15.05 -7.75 16.57
CA GLY A 314 15.71 -6.44 16.62
C GLY A 314 16.92 -6.43 17.55
N ALA A 315 16.82 -7.04 18.73
CA ALA A 315 17.92 -7.13 19.69
C ALA A 315 19.10 -7.95 19.14
N ARG A 316 18.83 -9.09 18.52
CA ARG A 316 19.88 -9.93 17.89
C ARG A 316 20.55 -9.21 16.72
N GLY A 317 19.78 -8.53 15.88
CA GLY A 317 20.33 -7.71 14.79
C GLY A 317 21.25 -6.61 15.30
N ALA A 318 20.84 -5.90 16.35
CA ALA A 318 21.66 -4.86 17.00
C ALA A 318 22.95 -5.45 17.58
N LEU A 319 22.89 -6.60 18.25
CA LEU A 319 24.07 -7.25 18.81
C LEU A 319 25.09 -7.65 17.72
N ARG A 320 24.62 -8.22 16.60
CA ARG A 320 25.47 -8.56 15.45
C ARG A 320 26.14 -7.32 14.86
N PHE A 321 25.38 -6.25 14.71
CA PHE A 321 25.93 -4.98 14.24
C PHE A 321 27.00 -4.43 15.18
N LEU A 322 26.74 -4.40 16.49
CA LEU A 322 27.73 -3.92 17.46
C LEU A 322 29.02 -4.74 17.42
N ALA A 323 28.92 -6.05 17.22
CA ALA A 323 30.08 -6.93 17.08
C ALA A 323 30.90 -6.66 15.80
N GLY A 324 30.24 -6.35 14.67
CA GLY A 324 30.89 -6.08 13.38
C GLY A 324 31.17 -4.60 13.07
N ALA A 325 30.69 -3.67 13.91
CA ALA A 325 30.75 -2.24 13.63
C ALA A 325 32.18 -1.70 13.45
N PRO A 326 33.19 -2.09 14.25
CA PRO A 326 34.55 -1.57 14.07
C PRO A 326 35.17 -1.93 12.72
N SER A 327 35.06 -3.21 12.29
CA SER A 327 35.61 -3.66 11.01
C SER A 327 34.85 -3.03 9.84
N LEU A 328 33.52 -2.97 9.92
CA LEU A 328 32.69 -2.29 8.93
C LEU A 328 33.04 -0.81 8.81
N PHE A 329 33.28 -0.12 9.93
CA PHE A 329 33.66 1.29 9.92
C PHE A 329 35.03 1.51 9.26
N MET A 330 36.00 0.62 9.50
CA MET A 330 37.30 0.67 8.82
C MET A 330 37.15 0.45 7.31
N ALA A 331 36.41 -0.59 6.90
CA ALA A 331 36.13 -0.87 5.50
C ALA A 331 35.40 0.31 4.82
N TYR A 332 34.41 0.90 5.49
CA TYR A 332 33.72 2.10 5.00
C TYR A 332 34.68 3.28 4.78
N ARG A 333 35.58 3.56 5.74
CA ARG A 333 36.58 4.63 5.58
C ARG A 333 37.54 4.35 4.42
N GLN A 334 37.93 3.10 4.23
CA GLN A 334 38.75 2.68 3.11
C GLN A 334 38.02 2.90 1.78
N GLN A 335 36.76 2.48 1.68
CA GLN A 335 35.94 2.72 0.49
C GLN A 335 35.78 4.22 0.20
N LEU A 336 35.50 5.03 1.21
CA LEU A 336 35.45 6.48 1.02
C LEU A 336 36.75 7.06 0.46
N ALA A 337 37.90 6.63 0.97
CA ALA A 337 39.21 7.09 0.48
C ALA A 337 39.48 6.65 -0.98
N LEU A 338 38.88 5.54 -1.42
CA LEU A 338 38.98 5.03 -2.80
C LEU A 338 37.98 5.68 -3.77
N SER A 339 37.06 6.52 -3.29
CA SER A 339 36.05 7.14 -4.15
C SER A 339 36.71 7.91 -5.30
N TYR A 340 36.27 7.65 -6.53
CA TYR A 340 36.79 8.29 -7.75
C TYR A 340 38.28 8.05 -8.05
N SER A 341 38.92 7.09 -7.36
CA SER A 341 40.36 6.83 -7.49
C SER A 341 40.74 5.91 -8.65
N LYS A 342 39.77 5.17 -9.19
CA LYS A 342 39.98 4.18 -10.26
C LYS A 342 39.10 4.49 -11.47
N PRO A 343 39.59 4.20 -12.69
CA PRO A 343 38.75 4.26 -13.87
C PRO A 343 37.56 3.29 -13.79
N VAL A 344 36.42 3.69 -14.35
CA VAL A 344 35.18 2.89 -14.39
C VAL A 344 34.61 2.91 -15.80
N VAL A 345 34.51 1.74 -16.44
CA VAL A 345 33.84 1.57 -17.74
C VAL A 345 32.33 1.58 -17.52
N LEU A 346 31.59 2.51 -18.13
CA LEU A 346 30.15 2.66 -17.89
C LEU A 346 29.27 1.72 -18.71
N LYS A 347 29.82 1.07 -19.74
CA LYS A 347 29.10 0.14 -20.62
C LYS A 347 28.28 -0.87 -19.82
N ASP A 348 27.00 -0.99 -20.16
CA ASP A 348 26.02 -1.92 -19.58
C ASP A 348 25.79 -1.77 -18.05
N ARG A 349 26.15 -0.61 -17.47
CA ARG A 349 25.95 -0.34 -16.03
C ARG A 349 24.69 0.43 -15.67
N ILE A 350 24.01 0.99 -16.66
CA ILE A 350 22.81 1.80 -16.46
C ILE A 350 21.68 1.10 -17.19
N GLY A 351 20.68 0.67 -16.44
CA GLY A 351 19.48 0.04 -16.99
C GLY A 351 18.21 0.79 -16.62
N VAL A 352 17.12 0.40 -17.26
CA VAL A 352 15.77 0.91 -16.99
C VAL A 352 14.82 -0.24 -16.75
N ALA A 353 13.83 -0.03 -15.87
CA ALA A 353 12.81 -1.03 -15.63
C ALA A 353 11.62 -0.87 -16.58
N LEU A 354 11.11 -1.99 -17.09
CA LEU A 354 9.92 -2.06 -17.95
C LEU A 354 8.73 -2.68 -17.23
N HIS A 355 7.53 -2.44 -17.75
CA HIS A 355 6.28 -3.01 -17.27
C HIS A 355 5.85 -4.20 -18.14
N PRO A 356 5.79 -5.43 -17.59
CA PRO A 356 5.35 -6.60 -18.34
C PRO A 356 3.82 -6.68 -18.48
N HIS A 357 3.18 -5.61 -18.98
CA HIS A 357 1.74 -5.53 -19.22
C HIS A 357 1.47 -5.14 -20.67
N ASP A 358 0.53 -5.83 -21.33
CA ASP A 358 0.30 -5.72 -22.78
C ASP A 358 0.08 -4.28 -23.25
N ASP A 359 -0.70 -3.48 -22.50
CA ASP A 359 -0.96 -2.06 -22.78
C ASP A 359 0.30 -1.16 -22.83
N TYR A 360 1.42 -1.63 -22.27
CA TYR A 360 2.68 -0.89 -22.17
C TYR A 360 3.73 -1.36 -23.16
N LEU A 361 3.69 -2.63 -23.58
CA LEU A 361 4.82 -3.30 -24.24
C LEU A 361 5.26 -2.60 -25.53
N GLU A 362 4.32 -2.22 -26.39
CA GLU A 362 4.64 -1.60 -27.67
C GLU A 362 5.29 -0.23 -27.47
N ALA A 363 4.66 0.64 -26.67
CA ALA A 363 5.15 1.98 -26.40
C ALA A 363 6.51 1.95 -25.69
N GLU A 364 6.66 1.13 -24.65
CA GLU A 364 7.91 1.02 -23.90
C GLU A 364 9.06 0.43 -24.72
N ARG A 365 8.80 -0.54 -25.62
CA ARG A 365 9.84 -1.06 -26.52
C ARG A 365 10.33 -0.02 -27.51
N ASN A 366 9.42 0.78 -28.09
CA ASN A 366 9.80 1.88 -28.97
C ASN A 366 10.66 2.92 -28.22
N LEU A 367 10.27 3.27 -26.99
CA LEU A 367 11.02 4.18 -26.13
C LEU A 367 12.38 3.61 -25.71
N LEU A 368 12.47 2.32 -25.43
CA LEU A 368 13.73 1.62 -25.13
C LEU A 368 14.71 1.70 -26.30
N SER A 369 14.24 1.45 -27.52
CA SER A 369 15.08 1.56 -28.72
C SER A 369 15.57 2.99 -28.94
N VAL A 370 14.76 4.00 -28.63
CA VAL A 370 15.17 5.41 -28.65
C VAL A 370 16.27 5.73 -27.62
N LEU A 371 16.34 4.99 -26.51
CA LEU A 371 17.42 5.09 -25.51
C LEU A 371 18.70 4.33 -25.91
N GLY A 372 18.69 3.60 -27.03
CA GLY A 372 19.82 2.79 -27.48
C GLY A 372 19.89 1.42 -26.80
N ASP A 373 18.74 0.87 -26.41
CA ASP A 373 18.59 -0.48 -25.86
C ASP A 373 19.49 -0.78 -24.64
N PRO A 374 19.46 0.06 -23.58
CA PRO A 374 20.21 -0.22 -22.36
C PRO A 374 19.70 -1.50 -21.67
N PRO A 375 20.48 -2.09 -20.74
CA PRO A 375 20.01 -3.19 -19.91
C PRO A 375 18.63 -2.95 -19.28
N VAL A 376 17.82 -3.98 -19.20
CA VAL A 376 16.43 -3.91 -18.72
C VAL A 376 16.25 -4.67 -17.42
N LEU A 377 15.45 -4.12 -16.50
CA LEU A 377 14.90 -4.85 -15.36
C LEU A 377 13.42 -5.17 -15.59
N VAL A 378 13.04 -6.44 -15.42
CA VAL A 378 11.63 -6.88 -15.44
C VAL A 378 11.27 -7.47 -14.07
N ARG A 379 10.12 -7.07 -13.53
CA ARG A 379 9.59 -7.61 -12.26
C ARG A 379 8.61 -8.75 -12.49
N PHE A 380 8.65 -9.69 -11.56
CA PHE A 380 7.62 -10.71 -11.36
C PHE A 380 7.18 -10.64 -9.92
N CYS A 381 5.87 -10.53 -9.67
CA CYS A 381 5.33 -10.50 -8.33
C CYS A 381 4.58 -11.80 -8.02
N HIS A 382 4.81 -12.38 -6.84
CA HIS A 382 4.13 -13.62 -6.44
C HIS A 382 2.60 -13.53 -6.41
N HIS A 383 2.05 -12.35 -6.16
CA HIS A 383 0.60 -12.16 -6.12
C HIS A 383 -0.05 -12.11 -7.52
N GLU A 384 0.74 -11.96 -8.57
CA GLU A 384 0.26 -11.94 -9.96
C GLU A 384 -0.22 -13.34 -10.37
N SER A 385 -1.07 -13.38 -11.39
CA SER A 385 -1.52 -14.63 -11.99
C SER A 385 -0.43 -15.27 -12.86
N SER A 386 -0.54 -16.58 -13.09
CA SER A 386 0.34 -17.28 -14.05
C SER A 386 0.30 -16.65 -15.44
N ALA A 387 -0.83 -16.09 -15.89
CA ALA A 387 -0.91 -15.42 -17.18
C ALA A 387 0.00 -14.18 -17.25
N GLN A 388 0.08 -13.41 -16.17
CA GLN A 388 0.97 -12.24 -16.05
C GLN A 388 2.44 -12.68 -15.97
N TRP A 389 2.76 -13.75 -15.24
CA TRP A 389 4.10 -14.32 -15.24
C TRP A 389 4.52 -14.75 -16.66
N GLN A 390 3.64 -15.42 -17.39
CA GLN A 390 3.92 -15.82 -18.76
C GLN A 390 4.08 -14.62 -19.70
N ALA A 391 3.38 -13.50 -19.47
CA ALA A 391 3.61 -12.26 -20.22
C ALA A 391 5.01 -11.70 -19.97
N GLY A 392 5.46 -11.67 -18.72
CA GLY A 392 6.84 -11.30 -18.37
C GLY A 392 7.89 -12.20 -19.01
N ILE A 393 7.68 -13.53 -19.00
CA ILE A 393 8.59 -14.50 -19.65
C ILE A 393 8.70 -14.22 -21.16
N ARG A 394 7.55 -14.02 -21.84
CA ARG A 394 7.53 -13.68 -23.28
C ARG A 394 8.23 -12.36 -23.58
N LEU A 395 8.10 -11.34 -22.72
CA LEU A 395 8.83 -10.09 -22.87
C LEU A 395 10.34 -10.33 -22.78
N ILE A 396 10.81 -11.09 -21.79
CA ILE A 396 12.23 -11.43 -21.65
C ILE A 396 12.74 -12.22 -22.87
N GLU A 397 11.96 -13.16 -23.40
CA GLU A 397 12.28 -13.88 -24.63
C GLU A 397 12.43 -12.97 -25.85
N GLN A 398 11.59 -11.96 -25.97
CA GLN A 398 11.69 -10.96 -27.04
C GLN A 398 12.94 -10.11 -26.87
N LEU A 399 13.16 -9.53 -25.68
CA LEU A 399 14.32 -8.70 -25.38
C LEU A 399 15.64 -9.45 -25.59
N HIS A 400 15.71 -10.72 -25.16
CA HIS A 400 16.88 -11.56 -25.37
C HIS A 400 17.17 -11.80 -26.86
N ARG A 401 16.13 -12.06 -27.67
CA ARG A 401 16.28 -12.19 -29.14
C ARG A 401 16.74 -10.89 -29.80
N ASP A 402 16.32 -9.77 -29.25
CA ASP A 402 16.73 -8.43 -29.70
C ASP A 402 18.15 -8.06 -29.21
N GLY A 403 18.81 -8.93 -28.42
CA GLY A 403 20.17 -8.72 -27.91
C GLY A 403 20.25 -7.81 -26.67
N VAL A 404 19.11 -7.47 -26.06
CA VAL A 404 19.03 -6.63 -24.87
C VAL A 404 19.37 -7.45 -23.63
N GLN A 405 20.26 -6.94 -22.78
CA GLN A 405 20.59 -7.59 -21.51
C GLN A 405 19.44 -7.43 -20.52
N VAL A 406 19.02 -8.54 -19.90
CA VAL A 406 17.88 -8.54 -18.96
C VAL A 406 18.28 -9.02 -17.58
N MET A 407 17.88 -8.26 -16.57
CA MET A 407 17.81 -8.65 -15.17
C MET A 407 16.34 -8.90 -14.80
N ALA A 408 16.07 -9.99 -14.09
CA ALA A 408 14.75 -10.23 -13.51
C ALA A 408 14.74 -9.98 -12.00
N SER A 409 13.64 -9.49 -11.46
CA SER A 409 13.45 -9.34 -10.00
C SER A 409 12.18 -10.09 -9.59
N LEU A 410 12.31 -11.03 -8.65
CA LEU A 410 11.23 -11.89 -8.18
C LEU A 410 10.82 -11.48 -6.76
N LEU A 411 9.61 -10.95 -6.64
CA LEU A 411 9.11 -10.26 -5.45
C LEU A 411 8.13 -11.13 -4.67
N GLN A 412 8.35 -11.20 -3.36
CA GLN A 412 7.42 -11.85 -2.43
C GLN A 412 6.26 -10.91 -2.05
N ASP A 413 5.08 -11.49 -1.84
CA ASP A 413 3.96 -10.87 -1.13
C ASP A 413 3.80 -11.48 0.27
N ARG A 414 2.68 -11.23 0.96
CA ARG A 414 2.42 -11.91 2.23
C ARG A 414 2.06 -13.39 2.06
N ARG A 415 1.42 -13.79 0.95
CA ARG A 415 1.08 -15.20 0.67
C ARG A 415 2.32 -16.06 0.56
N ALA A 416 3.37 -15.59 -0.14
CA ALA A 416 4.64 -16.30 -0.30
C ALA A 416 5.24 -16.77 1.04
N VAL A 417 4.99 -16.04 2.14
CA VAL A 417 5.44 -16.41 3.48
C VAL A 417 4.47 -17.39 4.18
N LEU A 418 3.17 -17.20 4.00
CA LEU A 418 2.13 -18.01 4.62
C LEU A 418 1.93 -19.37 3.94
N ASP A 419 2.28 -19.45 2.67
CA ASP A 419 2.13 -20.59 1.76
C ASP A 419 3.45 -20.82 1.01
N PRO A 420 4.42 -21.50 1.64
CA PRO A 420 5.79 -21.61 1.14
C PRO A 420 5.91 -22.44 -0.16
N GLU A 421 5.00 -23.39 -0.35
CA GLU A 421 4.91 -24.18 -1.58
C GLU A 421 4.57 -23.26 -2.75
N SER A 422 3.59 -22.36 -2.59
CA SER A 422 3.25 -21.39 -3.64
C SER A 422 4.42 -20.46 -4.01
N TRP A 423 5.31 -20.14 -3.06
CA TRP A 423 6.51 -19.35 -3.34
C TRP A 423 7.54 -20.15 -4.13
N GLN A 424 7.77 -21.42 -3.74
CA GLN A 424 8.67 -22.31 -4.45
C GLN A 424 8.21 -22.58 -5.89
N ASP A 425 6.90 -22.77 -6.09
CA ASP A 425 6.32 -22.99 -7.42
C ASP A 425 6.52 -21.78 -8.32
N PHE A 426 6.21 -20.58 -7.82
CA PHE A 426 6.46 -19.32 -8.53
C PHE A 426 7.92 -19.15 -8.94
N LEU A 427 8.86 -19.34 -8.00
CA LEU A 427 10.28 -19.22 -8.30
C LEU A 427 10.72 -20.25 -9.35
N THR A 428 10.23 -21.48 -9.24
CA THR A 428 10.60 -22.57 -10.16
C THR A 428 10.06 -22.30 -11.56
N GLU A 429 8.80 -21.90 -11.68
CA GLU A 429 8.16 -21.58 -12.96
C GLU A 429 8.87 -20.42 -13.67
N VAL A 430 9.06 -19.29 -12.97
CA VAL A 430 9.66 -18.10 -13.57
C VAL A 430 11.12 -18.34 -13.94
N VAL A 431 11.94 -18.89 -13.02
CA VAL A 431 13.36 -19.12 -13.31
C VAL A 431 13.55 -20.16 -14.41
N ALA A 432 12.70 -21.19 -14.51
CA ALA A 432 12.74 -22.13 -15.63
C ALA A 432 12.43 -21.47 -16.98
N GLY A 433 11.52 -20.49 -17.00
CA GLY A 433 11.21 -19.75 -18.22
C GLY A 433 12.34 -18.84 -18.70
N ILE A 434 13.17 -18.31 -17.78
CA ILE A 434 14.08 -17.19 -18.08
C ILE A 434 15.57 -17.50 -17.86
N GLY A 435 15.92 -18.61 -17.23
CA GLY A 435 17.28 -18.87 -16.70
C GLY A 435 18.40 -18.89 -17.74
N ASP A 436 18.11 -19.15 -19.00
CA ASP A 436 19.07 -19.09 -20.12
C ASP A 436 19.04 -17.75 -20.88
N LYS A 437 18.14 -16.83 -20.50
CA LYS A 437 17.84 -15.58 -21.22
C LYS A 437 18.25 -14.33 -20.44
N VAL A 438 18.42 -14.46 -19.12
CA VAL A 438 18.80 -13.36 -18.22
C VAL A 438 20.24 -13.52 -17.75
N PHE A 439 20.92 -12.39 -17.51
CA PHE A 439 22.26 -12.44 -16.91
C PHE A 439 22.22 -12.47 -15.38
N GLN A 440 21.10 -12.00 -14.79
CA GLN A 440 20.97 -11.86 -13.34
C GLN A 440 19.52 -11.96 -12.88
N VAL A 441 19.32 -12.55 -11.70
CA VAL A 441 18.04 -12.64 -11.00
C VAL A 441 18.18 -12.09 -9.58
N GLU A 442 17.42 -11.05 -9.26
CA GLU A 442 17.22 -10.59 -7.87
C GLU A 442 16.13 -11.41 -7.21
N ILE A 443 16.42 -11.95 -6.02
CA ILE A 443 15.45 -12.66 -5.20
C ILE A 443 15.19 -11.89 -3.91
N THR A 444 13.91 -11.76 -3.58
CA THR A 444 13.36 -10.97 -2.48
C THR A 444 13.55 -9.46 -2.62
N HIS A 445 12.57 -8.72 -2.11
CA HIS A 445 12.45 -7.29 -2.37
C HIS A 445 12.01 -6.52 -1.13
N ALA A 446 12.72 -5.42 -0.84
CA ALA A 446 12.46 -4.51 0.26
C ALA A 446 12.13 -5.22 1.60
N ILE A 447 12.89 -6.27 1.94
CA ILE A 447 12.60 -7.17 3.08
C ILE A 447 12.58 -6.47 4.44
N ASN A 448 13.20 -5.28 4.54
CA ASN A 448 13.21 -4.43 5.74
C ASN A 448 11.94 -3.57 5.90
N ARG A 449 10.94 -3.78 5.05
CA ARG A 449 9.64 -3.10 5.08
C ARG A 449 8.53 -4.13 5.17
N ALA A 450 7.91 -4.23 6.34
CA ALA A 450 6.82 -5.17 6.61
C ALA A 450 5.63 -5.15 5.62
N LYS A 451 5.43 -4.06 4.87
CA LYS A 451 4.42 -4.01 3.80
C LYS A 451 4.70 -5.00 2.66
N TRP A 452 5.95 -5.42 2.47
CA TRP A 452 6.38 -6.42 1.50
C TRP A 452 6.35 -7.86 2.06
N GLY A 453 5.45 -8.12 3.02
CA GLY A 453 5.13 -9.47 3.49
C GLY A 453 6.06 -10.07 4.55
N VAL A 454 7.28 -9.55 4.71
CA VAL A 454 8.31 -10.10 5.63
C VAL A 454 8.31 -9.37 6.98
N TRP A 455 8.15 -10.13 8.07
CA TRP A 455 8.09 -9.60 9.44
C TRP A 455 9.22 -10.09 10.35
N SER A 456 9.86 -11.21 10.01
CA SER A 456 10.87 -11.85 10.83
C SER A 456 12.00 -12.46 10.02
N ARG A 457 13.06 -12.81 10.75
CA ARG A 457 14.28 -13.41 10.21
C ARG A 457 14.05 -14.84 9.73
N ALA A 458 13.17 -15.56 10.42
CA ALA A 458 12.76 -16.91 10.05
C ALA A 458 11.99 -16.92 8.72
N GLU A 459 11.09 -15.95 8.52
CA GLU A 459 10.36 -15.80 7.26
C GLU A 459 11.30 -15.45 6.09
N LEU A 460 12.30 -14.57 6.30
CA LEU A 460 13.33 -14.32 5.28
C LEU A 460 14.11 -15.60 4.94
N HIS A 461 14.57 -16.33 5.95
CA HIS A 461 15.32 -17.56 5.74
C HIS A 461 14.52 -18.59 4.92
N GLN A 462 13.22 -18.72 5.23
CA GLN A 462 12.29 -19.58 4.51
C GLN A 462 12.15 -19.16 3.03
N LEU A 463 11.97 -17.88 2.74
CA LEU A 463 11.88 -17.37 1.38
C LEU A 463 13.16 -17.60 0.55
N MET A 464 14.33 -17.55 1.20
CA MET A 464 15.63 -17.76 0.54
C MET A 464 16.01 -19.24 0.39
N THR A 465 15.32 -20.15 1.07
CA THR A 465 15.68 -21.59 1.07
C THR A 465 15.58 -22.23 -0.33
N PRO A 466 14.52 -22.00 -1.14
CA PRO A 466 14.42 -22.57 -2.49
C PRO A 466 15.53 -22.11 -3.44
N VAL A 467 16.13 -20.94 -3.20
CA VAL A 467 17.15 -20.34 -4.07
C VAL A 467 18.40 -21.22 -4.19
N LEU A 468 18.75 -21.96 -3.13
CA LEU A 468 19.90 -22.86 -3.15
C LEU A 468 19.74 -23.98 -4.20
N ALA A 469 18.52 -24.49 -4.38
CA ALA A 469 18.23 -25.49 -5.39
C ALA A 469 18.30 -24.88 -6.81
N LEU A 470 17.78 -23.66 -6.97
CA LEU A 470 17.81 -22.92 -8.24
C LEU A 470 19.24 -22.59 -8.67
N GLN A 471 20.11 -22.15 -7.77
CA GLN A 471 21.53 -21.91 -8.07
C GLN A 471 22.26 -23.14 -8.60
N ARG A 472 21.93 -24.33 -8.07
CA ARG A 472 22.52 -25.59 -8.53
C ARG A 472 21.99 -26.00 -9.91
N HIS A 473 20.74 -25.70 -10.20
CA HIS A 473 20.09 -26.06 -11.45
C HIS A 473 20.44 -25.08 -12.59
N TYR A 474 20.63 -23.79 -12.27
CA TYR A 474 20.94 -22.72 -13.22
C TYR A 474 22.28 -22.05 -12.88
N PRO A 475 23.43 -22.76 -13.00
CA PRO A 475 24.73 -22.24 -12.56
C PRO A 475 25.26 -21.07 -13.41
N SER A 476 24.68 -20.80 -14.57
CA SER A 476 25.01 -19.65 -15.43
C SER A 476 24.33 -18.36 -14.99
N VAL A 477 23.27 -18.44 -14.17
CA VAL A 477 22.52 -17.27 -13.71
C VAL A 477 23.15 -16.69 -12.46
N GLN A 478 23.39 -15.39 -12.46
CA GLN A 478 23.84 -14.69 -11.25
C GLN A 478 22.64 -14.38 -10.35
N PHE A 479 22.68 -14.82 -9.10
CA PHE A 479 21.62 -14.51 -8.13
C PHE A 479 22.08 -13.40 -7.18
N VAL A 480 21.32 -12.31 -7.09
CA VAL A 480 21.63 -11.16 -6.22
C VAL A 480 20.58 -10.93 -5.16
N GLY A 481 21.00 -10.31 -4.04
CA GLY A 481 20.14 -10.00 -2.91
C GLY A 481 20.86 -10.02 -1.57
N PRO A 482 20.12 -10.07 -0.44
CA PRO A 482 18.67 -9.84 -0.36
C PRO A 482 18.34 -8.35 -0.51
N GLY A 483 17.34 -8.01 -1.32
CA GLY A 483 16.98 -6.62 -1.60
C GLY A 483 16.39 -5.89 -0.39
N CYS A 484 17.06 -4.82 0.06
CA CYS A 484 16.55 -3.91 1.10
C CYS A 484 16.34 -2.51 0.52
N ILE A 485 15.48 -1.71 1.15
CA ILE A 485 15.13 -0.36 0.69
C ILE A 485 15.54 0.74 1.66
N ASP A 486 15.85 1.90 1.10
CA ASP A 486 16.27 3.14 1.77
C ASP A 486 17.64 3.00 2.48
N PHE A 487 18.05 4.07 3.15
CA PHE A 487 19.26 4.09 3.97
C PHE A 487 19.04 3.42 5.34
N GLU A 488 18.88 2.10 5.33
CA GLU A 488 18.74 1.25 6.53
C GLU A 488 19.60 -0.02 6.41
N TYR A 489 20.91 0.11 6.66
CA TYR A 489 21.85 -1.01 6.47
C TYR A 489 21.95 -1.98 7.64
N LEU A 490 21.41 -1.64 8.81
CA LEU A 490 21.30 -2.60 9.91
C LEU A 490 20.45 -3.83 9.51
N PRO A 491 19.25 -3.66 8.91
CA PRO A 491 18.51 -4.74 8.27
C PRO A 491 19.31 -5.53 7.23
N VAL A 492 20.08 -4.87 6.36
CA VAL A 492 20.91 -5.53 5.32
C VAL A 492 21.91 -6.48 5.96
N ILE A 493 22.67 -5.99 6.96
CA ILE A 493 23.66 -6.79 7.70
C ILE A 493 23.00 -7.97 8.39
N SER A 494 21.82 -7.76 9.01
CA SER A 494 21.08 -8.86 9.65
C SER A 494 20.63 -9.89 8.62
N ALA A 495 20.09 -9.45 7.48
CA ALA A 495 19.55 -10.29 6.42
C ALA A 495 20.63 -11.18 5.81
N LEU A 496 21.81 -10.62 5.47
CA LEU A 496 22.96 -11.38 4.99
C LEU A 496 23.39 -12.49 5.96
N ALA A 497 23.37 -12.18 7.25
CA ALA A 497 23.71 -13.14 8.31
C ALA A 497 22.60 -14.17 8.61
N ASP A 498 21.42 -14.04 7.99
CA ASP A 498 20.27 -14.95 8.15
C ASP A 498 20.00 -15.80 6.90
N LEU A 499 20.79 -15.62 5.85
CA LEU A 499 20.73 -16.45 4.65
C LEU A 499 20.98 -17.94 4.97
N PRO A 500 20.29 -18.86 4.28
CA PRO A 500 20.51 -20.30 4.39
C PRO A 500 21.99 -20.69 4.29
N GLU A 501 22.40 -21.72 5.02
CA GLU A 501 23.76 -22.24 4.94
C GLU A 501 24.06 -22.77 3.53
N GLY A 502 25.26 -22.50 3.02
CA GLY A 502 25.66 -22.87 1.65
C GLY A 502 25.16 -21.92 0.56
N LEU A 503 24.24 -20.99 0.85
CA LEU A 503 23.81 -19.99 -0.13
C LEU A 503 24.85 -18.86 -0.22
N GLN A 504 25.36 -18.61 -1.43
CA GLN A 504 26.26 -17.51 -1.76
C GLN A 504 25.68 -16.73 -2.94
N LEU A 505 25.49 -15.42 -2.77
CA LEU A 505 24.91 -14.56 -3.81
C LEU A 505 26.03 -13.85 -4.61
N ASP A 506 25.79 -13.60 -5.89
CA ASP A 506 26.73 -12.99 -6.83
C ASP A 506 26.83 -11.45 -6.72
N GLY A 507 26.03 -10.87 -5.83
CA GLY A 507 26.02 -9.44 -5.58
C GLY A 507 24.94 -9.02 -4.60
N LEU A 508 25.16 -7.89 -3.95
CA LEU A 508 24.23 -7.27 -3.03
C LEU A 508 23.33 -6.31 -3.81
N SER A 509 22.06 -6.66 -3.95
CA SER A 509 21.06 -5.74 -4.50
C SER A 509 20.49 -4.82 -3.44
N HIS A 510 20.16 -3.58 -3.80
CA HIS A 510 19.61 -2.59 -2.89
C HIS A 510 18.76 -1.55 -3.62
N LEU A 511 17.68 -1.11 -2.99
CA LEU A 511 16.81 -0.05 -3.48
C LEU A 511 17.21 1.27 -2.81
N LEU A 512 18.11 2.02 -3.47
CA LEU A 512 18.81 3.15 -2.85
C LEU A 512 18.09 4.49 -3.10
N TYR A 513 16.97 4.68 -2.42
CA TYR A 513 16.23 5.94 -2.46
C TYR A 513 16.90 7.05 -1.62
N VAL A 514 17.02 8.22 -2.24
CA VAL A 514 17.49 9.47 -1.60
C VAL A 514 16.54 10.66 -1.86
N ASP A 515 15.45 10.41 -2.57
CA ASP A 515 14.40 11.33 -3.03
C ASP A 515 13.92 12.32 -1.97
N ARG A 516 13.75 11.86 -0.72
CA ARG A 516 13.26 12.70 0.38
C ARG A 516 14.18 13.83 0.77
N ARG A 517 15.41 13.88 0.26
CA ARG A 517 16.39 14.93 0.53
C ARG A 517 16.49 15.95 -0.62
N GLY A 518 15.74 15.81 -1.71
CA GLY A 518 15.94 16.61 -2.92
C GLY A 518 17.13 16.06 -3.71
N ALA A 519 18.12 16.91 -4.00
CA ALA A 519 19.32 16.54 -4.75
C ALA A 519 20.11 15.38 -4.11
N PRO A 520 20.76 14.50 -4.90
CA PRO A 520 21.46 13.32 -4.39
C PRO A 520 22.67 13.63 -3.49
N GLU A 521 23.24 14.83 -3.56
CA GLU A 521 24.31 15.32 -2.70
C GLU A 521 23.82 15.75 -1.30
N ASN A 522 22.51 16.00 -1.15
CA ASN A 522 21.95 16.42 0.13
C ASN A 522 22.06 15.30 1.17
N LYS A 523 22.48 15.69 2.38
CA LYS A 523 22.83 14.74 3.44
C LYS A 523 21.63 14.32 4.28
N GLN A 524 21.55 13.03 4.60
CA GLN A 524 20.78 12.50 5.71
C GLN A 524 21.71 12.27 6.89
N GLY A 525 21.70 13.19 7.86
CA GLY A 525 22.75 13.25 8.88
C GLY A 525 24.08 13.62 8.23
N ARG A 526 25.05 12.71 8.23
CA ARG A 526 26.37 12.91 7.60
C ARG A 526 26.52 12.26 6.21
N PHE A 527 25.49 11.57 5.73
CA PHE A 527 25.57 10.71 4.55
C PHE A 527 24.79 11.30 3.36
N SER A 528 25.49 11.69 2.30
CA SER A 528 24.94 11.90 0.95
C SER A 528 24.88 10.57 0.20
N THR A 529 24.50 10.58 -1.08
CA THR A 529 24.53 9.39 -1.94
C THR A 529 25.90 8.72 -1.96
N LEU A 530 27.00 9.50 -1.99
CA LEU A 530 28.36 8.96 -2.03
C LEU A 530 28.67 8.11 -0.78
N GLU A 531 28.44 8.69 0.41
CA GLU A 531 28.72 7.98 1.65
C GLU A 531 27.79 6.77 1.86
N LYS A 532 26.55 6.85 1.38
CA LYS A 532 25.61 5.71 1.39
C LYS A 532 26.15 4.58 0.52
N ALA A 533 26.52 4.86 -0.73
CA ALA A 533 27.08 3.87 -1.66
C ALA A 533 28.37 3.23 -1.11
N ALA A 534 29.31 4.03 -0.59
CA ALA A 534 30.55 3.52 0.00
C ALA A 534 30.30 2.59 1.20
N LEU A 535 29.32 2.92 2.05
CA LEU A 535 28.96 2.07 3.18
C LEU A 535 28.28 0.77 2.73
N LEU A 536 27.43 0.83 1.70
CA LEU A 536 26.82 -0.38 1.11
C LEU A 536 27.88 -1.31 0.50
N LYS A 537 28.87 -0.75 -0.22
CA LYS A 537 30.02 -1.50 -0.75
C LYS A 537 30.81 -2.17 0.37
N ALA A 538 31.09 -1.44 1.45
CA ALA A 538 31.75 -2.00 2.62
C ALA A 538 30.96 -3.14 3.28
N VAL A 539 29.61 -3.05 3.31
CA VAL A 539 28.77 -4.16 3.80
C VAL A 539 28.90 -5.39 2.91
N ALA A 540 28.90 -5.23 1.58
CA ALA A 540 29.06 -6.34 0.63
C ALA A 540 30.44 -7.01 0.81
N GLU A 541 31.53 -6.23 0.88
CA GLU A 541 32.90 -6.75 1.04
C GLU A 541 33.14 -7.47 2.38
N GLN A 542 32.46 -7.06 3.45
CA GLN A 542 32.61 -7.68 4.76
C GLN A 542 31.78 -8.96 4.93
N SER A 543 30.89 -9.26 3.98
CA SER A 543 30.01 -10.42 4.07
C SER A 543 30.57 -11.61 3.28
N ALA A 544 30.70 -12.76 3.95
CA ALA A 544 31.10 -14.00 3.29
C ALA A 544 29.95 -14.67 2.50
N ARG A 545 28.75 -14.08 2.48
CA ARG A 545 27.55 -14.65 1.85
C ARG A 545 27.21 -14.00 0.51
N VAL A 546 27.92 -12.96 0.12
CA VAL A 546 27.66 -12.22 -1.11
C VAL A 546 28.98 -11.78 -1.73
N ALA A 547 29.09 -11.77 -3.05
CA ALA A 547 30.21 -11.13 -3.72
C ALA A 547 30.22 -9.62 -3.44
N SER A 548 31.39 -8.99 -3.60
CA SER A 548 31.53 -7.55 -3.32
C SER A 548 30.77 -6.65 -4.31
N ARG A 549 30.14 -7.21 -5.34
CA ARG A 549 29.34 -6.47 -6.33
C ARG A 549 28.12 -5.82 -5.68
N VAL A 550 27.83 -4.58 -6.03
CA VAL A 550 26.65 -3.84 -5.57
C VAL A 550 25.78 -3.45 -6.75
N VAL A 551 24.50 -3.82 -6.69
CA VAL A 551 23.50 -3.48 -7.71
C VAL A 551 22.43 -2.60 -7.06
N VAL A 552 22.24 -1.39 -7.59
CA VAL A 552 21.07 -0.59 -7.23
C VAL A 552 19.94 -1.00 -8.15
N SER A 553 19.05 -1.88 -7.68
CA SER A 553 17.96 -2.45 -8.48
C SER A 553 16.74 -1.54 -8.58
N GLU A 554 16.66 -0.48 -7.77
CA GLU A 554 15.58 0.49 -7.81
C GLU A 554 16.00 1.86 -7.25
N VAL A 555 15.70 2.92 -8.00
CA VAL A 555 15.75 4.31 -7.55
C VAL A 555 14.94 5.21 -8.50
N ASN A 556 14.31 6.26 -7.96
CA ASN A 556 13.70 7.39 -8.67
C ASN A 556 13.39 8.53 -7.72
N TRP A 557 12.77 9.58 -8.26
CA TRP A 557 12.11 10.63 -7.51
C TRP A 557 10.61 10.64 -7.84
N PRO A 558 9.74 10.79 -6.83
CA PRO A 558 8.34 11.11 -7.08
C PRO A 558 8.19 12.45 -7.80
N ILE A 559 7.32 12.51 -8.80
CA ILE A 559 6.98 13.73 -9.54
C ILE A 559 6.00 14.57 -8.71
N LEU A 560 6.29 15.86 -8.62
CA LEU A 560 5.45 16.84 -7.94
C LEU A 560 4.06 16.93 -8.58
N GLY A 561 3.01 16.95 -7.75
CA GLY A 561 1.64 17.19 -8.23
C GLY A 561 0.90 15.98 -8.81
N THR A 562 1.44 14.77 -8.69
CA THR A 562 0.84 13.54 -9.22
C THR A 562 -0.14 12.83 -8.25
N GLY A 563 -0.37 13.41 -7.07
CA GLY A 563 -1.39 12.98 -6.12
C GLY A 563 -1.26 11.50 -5.75
N VAL A 564 -2.36 10.74 -5.89
CA VAL A 564 -2.43 9.32 -5.52
C VAL A 564 -1.50 8.40 -6.31
N TRP A 565 -0.94 8.87 -7.43
CA TRP A 565 0.05 8.13 -8.24
C TRP A 565 1.48 8.29 -7.70
N SER A 566 1.70 9.23 -6.78
CA SER A 566 2.97 9.34 -6.07
C SER A 566 3.12 8.18 -5.07
N PRO A 567 4.25 7.46 -5.05
CA PRO A 567 4.49 6.37 -4.10
C PRO A 567 4.52 6.83 -2.63
N VAL A 568 4.58 8.15 -2.40
CA VAL A 568 4.59 8.76 -1.08
C VAL A 568 3.20 9.26 -0.65
N ALA A 569 2.36 9.72 -1.59
CA ALA A 569 1.02 10.24 -1.28
C ALA A 569 -0.09 9.18 -1.34
N CYS A 570 0.17 8.03 -1.98
CA CYS A 570 -0.76 6.90 -2.06
C CYS A 570 -1.24 6.41 -0.66
N PRO A 571 -2.52 5.98 -0.54
CA PRO A 571 -3.52 5.81 -1.60
C PRO A 571 -4.52 6.97 -1.65
N TYR A 572 -4.31 7.99 -0.82
CA TYR A 572 -5.26 9.05 -0.58
C TYR A 572 -4.55 10.33 -0.22
N GLU A 573 -4.92 11.40 -0.90
CA GLU A 573 -4.35 12.72 -0.69
C GLU A 573 -5.35 13.62 0.04
N THR A 574 -4.97 14.05 1.25
CA THR A 574 -5.72 15.06 2.00
C THR A 574 -5.66 16.42 1.30
N ALA A 575 -6.62 17.29 1.58
CA ALA A 575 -6.64 18.64 1.05
C ALA A 575 -5.37 19.45 1.43
N ALA A 576 -4.80 19.21 2.61
CA ALA A 576 -3.56 19.84 3.04
C ALA A 576 -2.34 19.39 2.20
N GLN A 577 -2.29 18.11 1.80
CA GLN A 577 -1.25 17.58 0.94
C GLN A 577 -1.38 18.13 -0.49
N ARG A 578 -2.60 18.26 -1.02
CA ARG A 578 -2.84 18.93 -2.31
C ARG A 578 -2.30 20.36 -2.36
N GLN A 579 -2.39 21.09 -1.24
CA GLN A 579 -1.87 22.46 -1.14
C GLN A 579 -0.34 22.53 -1.03
N LYS A 580 0.31 21.45 -0.56
CA LYS A 580 1.76 21.35 -0.39
C LYS A 580 2.23 19.99 -0.91
N PRO A 581 2.20 19.79 -2.24
CA PRO A 581 2.55 18.51 -2.82
C PRO A 581 4.01 18.18 -2.55
N PHE A 582 4.32 16.88 -2.48
CA PHE A 582 5.65 16.35 -2.30
C PHE A 582 6.15 15.77 -3.62
N GLY A 583 7.42 15.97 -3.95
CA GLY A 583 8.06 15.46 -5.16
C GLY A 583 9.10 16.44 -5.70
N ALA A 584 9.78 16.04 -6.77
CA ALA A 584 10.64 16.90 -7.57
C ALA A 584 9.86 17.45 -8.78
N SER A 585 10.25 18.63 -9.29
CA SER A 585 9.80 19.06 -10.62
C SER A 585 10.37 18.12 -11.69
N GLU A 586 9.84 18.15 -12.91
CA GLU A 586 10.37 17.30 -13.98
C GLU A 586 11.82 17.66 -14.34
N GLU A 587 12.18 18.95 -14.23
CA GLU A 587 13.53 19.48 -14.46
C GLU A 587 14.50 19.04 -13.36
N ASP A 588 14.11 19.23 -12.08
CA ASP A 588 14.89 18.77 -10.93
C ASP A 588 15.11 17.25 -11.00
N TYR A 589 14.10 16.50 -11.44
CA TYR A 589 14.22 15.05 -11.57
C TYR A 589 15.25 14.65 -12.63
N ALA A 590 15.25 15.29 -13.81
CA ALA A 590 16.25 15.04 -14.85
C ALA A 590 17.69 15.27 -14.34
N ASP A 591 17.87 16.40 -13.65
CA ASP A 591 19.11 16.84 -13.04
C ASP A 591 19.59 15.88 -11.94
N PHE A 592 18.70 15.47 -11.04
CA PHE A 592 19.02 14.57 -9.94
C PHE A 592 19.33 13.16 -10.44
N MET A 593 18.68 12.72 -11.51
CA MET A 593 18.90 11.40 -12.10
C MET A 593 20.34 11.23 -12.58
N VAL A 594 20.78 12.07 -13.51
CA VAL A 594 22.11 11.91 -14.12
C VAL A 594 23.23 12.14 -13.10
N ARG A 595 23.00 13.01 -12.11
CA ARG A 595 23.92 13.19 -10.97
C ARG A 595 23.97 11.95 -10.10
N PHE A 596 22.84 11.33 -9.77
CA PHE A 596 22.82 10.09 -9.00
C PHE A 596 23.61 8.97 -9.71
N LEU A 597 23.36 8.79 -11.00
CA LEU A 597 24.09 7.82 -11.84
C LEU A 597 25.60 8.09 -11.79
N ALA A 598 26.02 9.34 -12.02
CA ALA A 598 27.43 9.72 -11.99
C ALA A 598 28.07 9.54 -10.60
N LEU A 599 27.41 10.00 -9.52
CA LEU A 599 27.90 9.90 -8.14
C LEU A 599 28.07 8.46 -7.69
N THR A 600 27.16 7.57 -8.08
CA THR A 600 27.21 6.15 -7.69
C THR A 600 28.24 5.38 -8.51
N LEU A 601 28.12 5.40 -9.84
CA LEU A 601 28.97 4.61 -10.73
C LEU A 601 30.42 5.10 -10.75
N CYS A 602 30.64 6.40 -10.94
CA CYS A 602 32.01 6.95 -11.05
C CYS A 602 32.76 6.93 -9.72
N SER A 603 32.07 6.80 -8.58
CA SER A 603 32.73 6.60 -7.30
C SER A 603 33.45 5.25 -7.20
N GLY A 604 33.03 4.26 -7.99
CA GLY A 604 33.51 2.88 -7.94
C GLY A 604 32.78 1.98 -6.92
N HIS A 605 31.75 2.50 -6.25
CA HIS A 605 31.05 1.78 -5.17
C HIS A 605 29.85 0.96 -5.65
N VAL A 606 29.26 1.33 -6.78
CA VAL A 606 28.09 0.66 -7.38
C VAL A 606 28.47 0.12 -8.76
N ASP A 607 28.12 -1.13 -9.02
CA ASP A 607 28.44 -1.81 -10.26
C ASP A 607 27.35 -1.62 -11.33
N GLN A 608 26.08 -1.57 -10.94
CA GLN A 608 24.96 -1.29 -11.84
C GLN A 608 23.84 -0.51 -11.14
N VAL A 609 23.12 0.31 -11.90
CA VAL A 609 21.93 1.04 -11.45
C VAL A 609 20.79 0.82 -12.43
N PHE A 610 19.63 0.40 -11.92
CA PHE A 610 18.39 0.29 -12.67
C PHE A 610 17.43 1.39 -12.26
N TRP A 611 17.03 2.21 -13.22
CA TRP A 611 16.09 3.29 -12.99
C TRP A 611 14.65 2.77 -12.95
N TRP A 612 13.93 3.09 -11.87
CA TRP A 612 12.55 2.63 -11.67
C TRP A 612 11.56 3.77 -11.89
N ARG A 613 10.80 3.82 -12.97
CA ARG A 613 10.81 2.93 -14.13
C ARG A 613 10.64 3.76 -15.40
N LEU A 614 10.67 3.12 -16.56
CA LEU A 614 10.58 3.82 -17.85
C LEU A 614 9.31 4.67 -17.92
N SER A 615 8.13 4.05 -17.86
CA SER A 615 6.84 4.77 -17.88
C SER A 615 6.06 4.62 -16.58
N ALA A 616 5.68 5.75 -15.97
CA ALA A 616 4.77 5.82 -14.84
C ALA A 616 4.41 7.29 -14.55
N HIS A 617 3.12 7.56 -14.33
CA HIS A 617 2.65 8.93 -14.09
C HIS A 617 3.31 9.57 -12.87
N GLY A 618 3.43 8.84 -11.75
CA GLY A 618 3.87 9.43 -10.48
C GLY A 618 5.38 9.55 -10.27
N TYR A 619 6.20 8.88 -11.08
CA TYR A 619 7.65 8.70 -10.81
C TYR A 619 8.46 8.18 -12.00
N GLY A 620 7.85 7.95 -13.16
CA GLY A 620 8.55 7.48 -14.35
C GLY A 620 9.20 8.62 -15.12
N ILE A 621 10.19 8.28 -15.94
CA ILE A 621 10.82 9.24 -16.87
C ILE A 621 9.92 9.53 -18.11
N VAL A 622 8.87 8.74 -18.28
CA VAL A 622 7.79 8.89 -19.27
C VAL A 622 6.44 8.87 -18.55
N ASP A 623 5.50 9.70 -18.99
CA ASP A 623 4.14 9.78 -18.46
C ASP A 623 3.18 8.84 -19.21
N ASP A 624 2.86 7.68 -18.64
CA ASP A 624 1.97 6.68 -19.23
C ASP A 624 0.49 7.12 -19.28
N ARG A 625 0.12 8.17 -18.53
CA ARG A 625 -1.24 8.72 -18.54
C ARG A 625 -1.44 9.87 -19.52
N ASP A 626 -0.35 10.33 -20.13
CA ASP A 626 -0.30 11.42 -21.10
C ASP A 626 0.32 10.90 -22.40
N GLU A 627 -0.28 9.85 -22.96
CA GLU A 627 0.11 9.21 -24.22
C GLU A 627 1.61 8.86 -24.31
N PHE A 628 2.20 8.37 -23.20
CA PHE A 628 3.63 8.08 -23.11
C PHE A 628 4.53 9.30 -23.42
N ARG A 629 4.13 10.50 -22.98
CA ARG A 629 4.93 11.73 -23.12
C ARG A 629 6.29 11.58 -22.42
N GLN A 630 7.34 11.86 -23.17
CA GLN A 630 8.71 11.91 -22.67
C GLN A 630 8.89 13.13 -21.77
N ARG A 631 9.37 12.91 -20.53
CA ARG A 631 9.73 14.01 -19.61
C ARG A 631 11.17 14.48 -19.89
N PRO A 632 11.59 15.66 -19.42
CA PRO A 632 12.99 16.09 -19.42
C PRO A 632 13.99 15.00 -18.97
N ALA A 633 13.62 14.19 -17.97
CA ALA A 633 14.43 13.08 -17.51
C ALA A 633 14.72 12.05 -18.64
N PHE A 634 13.74 11.70 -19.46
CA PHE A 634 13.95 10.78 -20.59
C PHE A 634 15.00 11.33 -21.56
N HIS A 635 14.91 12.61 -21.92
CA HIS A 635 15.88 13.26 -22.81
C HIS A 635 17.28 13.35 -22.18
N ALA A 636 17.35 13.68 -20.90
CA ALA A 636 18.62 13.70 -20.15
C ALA A 636 19.28 12.32 -20.11
N LEU A 637 18.52 11.25 -19.86
CA LEU A 637 19.04 9.89 -19.87
C LEU A 637 19.50 9.47 -21.27
N LYS A 638 18.70 9.76 -22.30
CA LYS A 638 19.05 9.49 -23.70
C LYS A 638 20.39 10.12 -24.07
N PHE A 639 20.56 11.41 -23.76
CA PHE A 639 21.79 12.13 -24.06
C PHE A 639 22.96 11.60 -23.23
N PHE A 640 22.76 11.33 -21.93
CA PHE A 640 23.77 10.74 -21.06
C PHE A 640 24.26 9.38 -21.60
N LEU A 641 23.35 8.49 -22.00
CA LEU A 641 23.70 7.17 -22.54
C LEU A 641 24.45 7.29 -23.87
N ALA A 642 24.00 8.15 -24.78
CA ALA A 642 24.67 8.37 -26.06
C ALA A 642 26.09 8.93 -25.90
N LEU A 643 26.28 9.89 -24.98
CA LEU A 643 27.56 10.56 -24.78
C LEU A 643 28.53 9.77 -23.88
N LEU A 644 28.03 9.23 -22.78
CA LEU A 644 28.83 8.64 -21.69
C LEU A 644 28.53 7.17 -21.40
N GLY A 645 27.46 6.58 -21.95
CA GLY A 645 26.98 5.24 -21.58
C GLY A 645 27.97 4.10 -21.82
N ASP A 646 28.91 4.27 -22.75
CA ASP A 646 30.02 3.36 -23.07
C ASP A 646 31.40 3.99 -22.79
N ALA A 647 31.43 5.21 -22.23
CA ALA A 647 32.66 5.90 -21.88
C ALA A 647 33.33 5.28 -20.65
N THR A 648 34.63 5.56 -20.49
CA THR A 648 35.37 5.22 -19.28
C THR A 648 35.52 6.47 -18.44
N PHE A 649 34.92 6.50 -17.25
CA PHE A 649 35.27 7.47 -16.22
C PHE A 649 36.75 7.33 -15.87
N VAL A 650 37.48 8.44 -15.81
CA VAL A 650 38.92 8.46 -15.55
C VAL A 650 39.21 8.96 -14.14
N LYS A 651 38.71 10.14 -13.79
CA LYS A 651 38.94 10.78 -12.50
C LYS A 651 37.99 11.94 -12.23
N LYS A 652 37.84 12.30 -10.95
CA LYS A 652 37.24 13.57 -10.51
C LYS A 652 38.33 14.60 -10.31
N ARG A 653 38.25 15.76 -10.98
CA ARG A 653 39.17 16.88 -10.74
C ARG A 653 38.79 17.64 -9.46
N SER A 654 39.79 18.07 -8.71
CA SER A 654 39.60 18.93 -7.54
C SER A 654 39.44 20.38 -7.97
N VAL A 655 38.20 20.87 -8.01
CA VAL A 655 37.85 22.24 -8.45
C VAL A 655 37.23 23.11 -7.34
N GLY A 656 36.84 22.52 -6.21
CA GLY A 656 36.23 23.21 -5.08
C GLY A 656 35.28 22.30 -4.31
N GLU A 657 34.91 22.68 -3.08
CA GLU A 657 33.88 21.99 -2.32
C GLU A 657 32.51 22.21 -2.99
N GLY A 658 31.69 21.16 -3.10
CA GLY A 658 30.39 21.23 -3.76
C GLY A 658 30.46 21.26 -5.30
N CYS A 659 31.66 21.28 -5.89
CA CYS A 659 31.87 21.23 -7.34
C CYS A 659 32.23 19.82 -7.79
N TYR A 660 31.66 19.41 -8.91
CA TYR A 660 31.90 18.13 -9.54
C TYR A 660 32.41 18.37 -10.95
N PHE A 661 33.60 17.86 -11.21
CA PHE A 661 34.20 17.87 -12.53
C PHE A 661 34.70 16.45 -12.79
N LEU A 662 33.91 15.67 -13.53
CA LEU A 662 34.19 14.28 -13.84
C LEU A 662 34.72 14.18 -15.26
N GLU A 663 35.89 13.56 -15.43
CA GLU A 663 36.49 13.34 -16.74
C GLU A 663 36.24 11.92 -17.23
N PHE A 664 35.96 11.81 -18.52
CA PHE A 664 35.72 10.55 -19.22
C PHE A 664 36.56 10.47 -20.49
N GLN A 665 36.76 9.25 -20.97
CA GLN A 665 37.38 8.95 -22.25
C GLN A 665 36.47 8.05 -23.08
N LYS A 666 36.23 8.42 -24.34
CA LYS A 666 35.46 7.65 -25.33
C LYS A 666 36.10 7.83 -26.70
N GLU A 667 36.47 6.73 -27.36
CA GLU A 667 37.00 6.73 -28.73
C GLU A 667 38.17 7.71 -28.96
N GLY A 668 39.03 7.89 -27.95
CA GLY A 668 40.16 8.83 -28.01
C GLY A 668 39.82 10.26 -27.61
N HIS A 669 38.54 10.64 -27.59
CA HIS A 669 38.08 11.95 -27.14
C HIS A 669 38.02 12.06 -25.61
N ARG A 670 38.32 13.25 -25.11
CA ARG A 670 38.19 13.61 -23.71
C ARG A 670 36.87 14.32 -23.47
N LEU A 671 36.06 13.78 -22.58
CA LEU A 671 34.75 14.33 -22.21
C LEU A 671 34.77 14.76 -20.74
N ALA A 672 33.92 15.72 -20.40
CA ALA A 672 33.70 16.13 -19.03
C ALA A 672 32.21 16.29 -18.73
N MET A 673 31.79 15.89 -17.53
CA MET A 673 30.48 16.24 -16.95
C MET A 673 30.74 17.11 -15.71
N VAL A 674 30.07 18.25 -15.63
CA VAL A 674 30.33 19.23 -14.57
C VAL A 674 29.05 19.81 -13.98
N TRP A 675 29.06 20.09 -12.68
CA TRP A 675 28.01 20.81 -11.97
C TRP A 675 28.49 21.29 -10.60
N GLN A 676 27.69 22.13 -9.95
CA GLN A 676 27.89 22.54 -8.56
C GLN A 676 26.61 22.38 -7.73
N THR A 677 26.73 22.08 -6.44
CA THR A 677 25.57 21.88 -5.55
C THR A 677 24.87 23.18 -5.18
N THR A 678 25.58 24.29 -5.27
CA THR A 678 25.08 25.63 -4.95
C THR A 678 25.51 26.59 -6.04
N PRO A 679 24.65 27.52 -6.49
CA PRO A 679 25.02 28.51 -7.50
C PRO A 679 26.15 29.39 -6.96
N SER A 680 27.32 29.32 -7.57
CA SER A 680 28.45 30.21 -7.28
C SER A 680 29.04 30.72 -8.60
N PRO A 681 28.96 32.03 -8.89
CA PRO A 681 29.52 32.61 -10.11
C PRO A 681 31.05 32.69 -10.10
N SER A 682 31.71 32.48 -8.95
CA SER A 682 33.16 32.65 -8.78
C SER A 682 34.00 31.39 -9.00
N LEU A 683 33.39 30.27 -9.37
CA LEU A 683 34.04 28.95 -9.45
C LEU A 683 34.12 28.38 -10.87
N THR A 684 34.01 29.22 -11.91
CA THR A 684 34.14 28.79 -13.31
C THR A 684 35.63 28.73 -13.68
N PRO A 685 36.30 27.56 -13.68
CA PRO A 685 37.66 27.46 -14.20
C PRO A 685 37.68 27.89 -15.67
N ALA A 686 38.68 28.67 -16.06
CA ALA A 686 38.92 28.97 -17.47
C ALA A 686 39.37 27.68 -18.17
N ILE A 687 38.44 27.03 -18.87
CA ILE A 687 38.69 25.79 -19.60
C ILE A 687 38.32 26.02 -21.06
N GLU A 688 39.28 25.74 -21.93
CA GLU A 688 39.03 25.67 -23.36
C GLU A 688 38.15 24.46 -23.65
N ILE A 689 37.03 24.70 -24.34
CA ILE A 689 36.09 23.65 -24.74
C ILE A 689 36.08 23.55 -26.26
N ALA A 690 36.03 22.33 -26.79
CA ALA A 690 35.83 22.11 -28.21
C ALA A 690 34.34 22.18 -28.55
N GLU A 691 33.50 21.55 -27.73
CA GLU A 691 32.04 21.53 -27.84
C GLU A 691 31.43 21.45 -26.43
N GLY A 692 30.21 21.96 -26.26
CA GLY A 692 29.50 21.99 -24.98
C GLY A 692 28.01 21.72 -25.14
N TRP A 693 27.41 21.08 -24.13
CA TRP A 693 26.00 20.70 -24.11
C TRP A 693 25.38 20.86 -22.71
N ASP A 694 24.10 21.21 -22.67
CA ASP A 694 23.28 21.19 -21.45
C ASP A 694 22.84 19.76 -21.08
N VAL A 695 22.08 19.63 -20.00
CA VAL A 695 21.64 18.32 -19.48
C VAL A 695 20.79 17.53 -20.49
N LEU A 696 20.09 18.21 -21.41
CA LEU A 696 19.19 17.64 -22.41
C LEU A 696 19.87 17.45 -23.78
N GLY A 697 21.12 17.91 -23.94
CA GLY A 697 21.87 17.83 -25.19
C GLY A 697 21.81 19.08 -26.07
N GLY A 698 21.23 20.19 -25.58
CA GLY A 698 21.26 21.48 -26.27
C GLY A 698 22.66 22.09 -26.26
N SER A 699 23.11 22.70 -27.36
CA SER A 699 24.47 23.25 -27.47
C SER A 699 24.72 24.44 -26.54
N ILE A 700 25.91 24.50 -25.95
CA ILE A 700 26.40 25.60 -25.13
C ILE A 700 27.69 26.15 -25.74
N GLU A 701 27.73 27.47 -25.97
CA GLU A 701 28.89 28.15 -26.58
C GLU A 701 30.05 28.42 -25.61
N THR A 702 29.75 28.56 -24.32
CA THR A 702 30.72 28.92 -23.30
C THR A 702 30.69 27.98 -22.11
N PHE A 703 31.85 27.69 -21.54
CA PHE A 703 31.92 26.84 -20.35
C PHE A 703 31.19 27.51 -19.18
N PHE A 704 30.26 26.77 -18.55
CA PHE A 704 29.48 27.22 -17.41
C PHE A 704 29.23 26.03 -16.48
N MET A 705 29.57 26.22 -15.20
CA MET A 705 29.29 25.24 -14.15
C MET A 705 28.06 25.68 -13.36
N GLY A 706 26.89 25.18 -13.75
CA GLY A 706 25.62 25.48 -13.11
C GLY A 706 25.26 24.50 -12.01
N THR A 707 24.07 24.68 -11.42
CA THR A 707 23.47 23.61 -10.63
C THR A 707 23.12 22.44 -11.53
N SER A 708 22.46 22.68 -12.67
CA SER A 708 22.21 21.66 -13.69
C SER A 708 23.50 21.16 -14.34
N PRO A 709 23.62 19.84 -14.58
CA PRO A 709 24.80 19.26 -15.20
C PRO A 709 24.99 19.72 -16.64
N THR A 710 26.23 20.04 -16.99
CA THR A 710 26.65 20.33 -18.36
C THR A 710 27.75 19.37 -18.80
N TYR A 711 27.83 19.14 -20.10
CA TYR A 711 28.78 18.22 -20.71
C TYR A 711 29.68 18.97 -21.68
N TYR A 712 30.94 18.56 -21.77
CA TYR A 712 31.92 19.21 -22.63
C TYR A 712 32.83 18.21 -23.32
N ARG A 713 33.16 18.45 -24.59
CA ARG A 713 34.35 17.86 -25.21
C ARG A 713 35.53 18.77 -24.94
N LEU A 714 36.53 18.23 -24.27
CA LEU A 714 37.78 18.94 -23.99
C LEU A 714 38.73 18.80 -25.19
N PRO A 715 39.62 19.77 -25.43
CA PRO A 715 40.68 19.63 -26.42
C PRO A 715 41.50 18.37 -26.17
N ASP A 716 41.84 17.67 -27.25
CA ASP A 716 42.77 16.58 -27.20
C ASP A 716 44.12 17.10 -26.70
N LEU A 717 44.83 16.30 -25.91
CA LEU A 717 46.17 16.68 -25.46
C LEU A 717 47.05 16.84 -26.71
N LYS A 718 47.60 18.05 -26.94
CA LYS A 718 48.66 18.23 -27.94
C LYS A 718 49.79 17.28 -27.57
N VAL A 719 50.02 16.28 -28.41
CA VAL A 719 51.07 15.26 -28.27
C VAL A 719 52.44 15.92 -28.21
#